data_AF-A0A6P4YFN0-F1
#
_entry.id   AF-A0A6P4YFN0-F1
#
_cell.length_a   1.000
_cell.length_b   1.000
_cell.length_c   1.000
_cell.angle_alpha   90.00
_cell.angle_beta   90.00
_cell.angle_gamma   90.00
#
_symmetry.space_group_name_H-M   'P 1'
#
loop_
_entity.id
_entity.type
_entity.pdbx_description
1 polymer ?
#
loop_
_entity_poly.entity_id
_entity_poly.type
_entity_poly.pdbx_seq_one_letter_code
_entity_poly.pdbx_strand_id
1 'polypeptide(L)'
;MGSGSSKKMAPVATRTIETQTDVSNLEDVSSQQSVPGMGFFQARITHGSGTRTLPPTATVTPVTANGQQKPAAGHDGNQQGDLPTPKPPSTSKDQLIANQNYQEMDERARKAAASEANSFDGLNQYLMEGKKETLVAEEKSETVQNGETVATVQDGPQNEAVVVGGTSQGQSEANGETGEVEEPQNTTETSTTHQDAVTATTAETLQEDVERQIEEAKATQAKIDMQQQMSKKRQQLSLQEKLEARKRKRQENVQRQEEKRARAELEEKQGTVDLGQQSQVTDVKETRGQTEGKTVRFADDPGTAVNVGEQHQDVIIPSASEEPVLKGVDRHAEIKKAEEAAPLMPKMPVTKKESVYRKEDISLFKDLEDHAVSLALVKPKTTDTFATLMEVLLIHDLSDLEKVRMIFHWVTAQNLNEMTFGDDVEDDSPAGYLKAIKEERQTYATLFERLCSAAGLHSKTVHGYMKGVRYNPDHHFEGPGDRHRGTWNAVLVDGEWRLIDCHWGSRHVTGDDQVSVDQLTTVYKYEEFYFLTDPEQLIDTHFPDQPEWQLLDKTLSLADFEAGVKCWPLFYKLHASLASHKSGMLHTENGTVELRVGFQKEDFTKVRFSYRLKTKDRVNTVDGVDLNRYVLQETMEDHESFTVQIPADGRYLIEIYGGEDTGDKEQTETSNVCLYMIVCESAKQNCTPFPECPIARGPGRDVVKAGMTPLSHKEAVIKTETGQVEIKFRKPGDLDFRQNLYKVKCEETEFAGFAVNVLKGDEVTFHVRTPKKGTYGLIIYSKDGTEEENKFSQLCYYVIVCEKDPDGIVPFPKAANQQFGPVKPQFSKLGLVQSENADYHLKTDNGEVNIGLKVTNDKLVFKHILSSRAEEGKEGLDQYVFRQTVDSNVSMLFRPPHAGEYSLALYAGTGAELKNVVNYFITCDKPRENVQPFPPIGDAGWGPVLPPFSDIGLSLEAPKTAYITGENGEATVNLGLSKPVGLRFRMSLHKDGTSENMDQYIFYELGNENGTVKARFPKEGSYKVEMFGKDLSSSSEAVPLVANFFVECTQPLKDATPFPKVVGAKWGPGCRLHEPTSGTLSRDQVVNIKVDVPDAVKVAVKGDSVQLMNKVEGNTWEAKYAIGKAEKSVAVLANFEEGSQKFAGLLEFAVED
;
A
#
# COMPACT_ATOMS: atom_id res chain seq x y z
N MET A 1 10.57 -15.29 -52.98
CA MET A 1 11.21 -16.19 -51.99
C MET A 1 10.62 -15.80 -50.64
N GLY A 2 9.93 -16.63 -49.85
CA GLY A 2 9.76 -18.09 -49.79
C GLY A 2 10.15 -18.57 -48.37
N SER A 3 9.41 -19.43 -47.64
CA SER A 3 8.18 -20.20 -47.95
C SER A 3 7.57 -20.85 -46.67
N GLY A 4 6.25 -21.12 -46.64
CA GLY A 4 5.54 -21.87 -45.57
C GLY A 4 4.64 -20.97 -44.68
N SER A 5 3.30 -21.08 -44.56
CA SER A 5 2.30 -22.17 -44.70
C SER A 5 2.22 -23.10 -43.46
N SER A 6 1.06 -23.40 -42.83
CA SER A 6 -0.34 -23.10 -43.19
C SER A 6 -1.35 -23.28 -42.02
N LYS A 7 -2.40 -22.42 -41.97
CA LYS A 7 -3.82 -22.74 -41.58
C LYS A 7 -4.09 -23.14 -40.10
N LYS A 8 -5.31 -23.05 -39.54
CA LYS A 8 -6.67 -22.88 -40.11
C LYS A 8 -7.66 -22.16 -39.14
N MET A 9 -8.77 -21.72 -39.71
CA MET A 9 -9.91 -20.92 -39.18
C MET A 9 -10.69 -21.52 -37.97
N ALA A 10 -11.51 -20.67 -37.33
CA ALA A 10 -12.50 -20.98 -36.28
C ALA A 10 -13.76 -21.73 -36.79
N PRO A 11 -14.72 -22.09 -35.90
CA PRO A 11 -15.86 -21.19 -35.69
C PRO A 11 -16.44 -21.13 -34.25
N VAL A 12 -17.39 -20.21 -34.04
CA VAL A 12 -18.31 -20.16 -32.89
C VAL A 12 -19.39 -21.25 -33.03
N ALA A 13 -19.86 -21.84 -31.92
CA ALA A 13 -21.06 -22.68 -31.90
C ALA A 13 -21.85 -22.52 -30.58
N THR A 14 -23.17 -22.40 -30.68
CA THR A 14 -24.10 -22.27 -29.53
C THR A 14 -25.20 -23.34 -29.66
N ARG A 15 -25.42 -24.14 -28.61
CA ARG A 15 -26.61 -24.96 -28.28
C ARG A 15 -26.35 -25.65 -26.92
N THR A 16 -27.28 -25.83 -25.97
CA THR A 16 -28.76 -25.89 -25.97
C THR A 16 -29.35 -27.23 -26.46
N ILE A 17 -29.27 -28.25 -25.60
CA ILE A 17 -29.99 -29.54 -25.57
C ILE A 17 -29.99 -29.98 -24.08
N GLU A 18 -31.00 -30.56 -23.44
CA GLU A 18 -32.46 -30.69 -23.70
C GLU A 18 -33.16 -30.96 -22.35
N THR A 19 -34.47 -30.69 -22.27
CA THR A 19 -35.34 -31.18 -21.18
C THR A 19 -36.27 -32.27 -21.72
N GLN A 20 -36.22 -33.47 -21.14
CA GLN A 20 -37.31 -34.46 -21.28
C GLN A 20 -37.65 -35.12 -19.95
N THR A 21 -38.93 -35.42 -19.80
CA THR A 21 -39.57 -35.98 -18.61
C THR A 21 -40.36 -37.23 -18.98
N ASP A 22 -40.20 -38.30 -18.22
CA ASP A 22 -41.20 -39.35 -17.94
C ASP A 22 -40.71 -40.07 -16.65
N VAL A 23 -41.44 -40.31 -15.56
CA VAL A 23 -42.88 -40.39 -15.20
C VAL A 23 -43.51 -41.79 -15.31
N SER A 24 -43.32 -42.59 -14.25
CA SER A 24 -44.21 -43.68 -13.78
C SER A 24 -43.82 -44.02 -12.33
N ASN A 25 -44.60 -43.65 -11.29
CA ASN A 25 -45.85 -44.28 -10.76
C ASN A 25 -45.57 -45.54 -9.90
N LEU A 26 -45.83 -45.53 -8.57
CA LEU A 26 -47.09 -45.86 -7.83
C LEU A 26 -47.31 -47.38 -7.61
N GLU A 27 -48.02 -47.90 -6.57
CA GLU A 27 -48.53 -47.36 -5.27
C GLU A 27 -47.61 -47.85 -4.09
N ASP A 28 -47.92 -48.21 -2.81
CA ASP A 28 -49.10 -48.31 -1.90
C ASP A 28 -48.56 -48.33 -0.42
N VAL A 29 -49.00 -47.55 0.59
CA VAL A 29 -50.11 -47.73 1.59
C VAL A 29 -49.89 -48.88 2.61
N SER A 30 -50.17 -48.80 3.94
CA SER A 30 -50.84 -47.83 4.87
C SER A 30 -50.09 -47.73 6.22
N SER A 31 -50.25 -46.78 7.17
CA SER A 31 -51.10 -45.59 7.44
C SER A 31 -52.34 -45.71 8.38
N GLN A 32 -52.16 -45.51 9.72
CA GLN A 32 -53.21 -45.20 10.72
C GLN A 32 -52.68 -44.20 11.80
N GLN A 33 -53.27 -42.98 11.94
CA GLN A 33 -54.22 -42.51 12.98
C GLN A 33 -53.55 -41.93 14.27
N SER A 34 -54.02 -40.83 14.91
CA SER A 34 -55.23 -40.00 14.72
C SER A 34 -55.22 -38.61 15.45
N VAL A 35 -55.74 -37.55 14.79
CA VAL A 35 -56.57 -36.40 15.35
C VAL A 35 -55.88 -35.42 16.35
N PRO A 36 -56.24 -34.10 16.49
CA PRO A 36 -57.16 -33.16 15.78
C PRO A 36 -56.39 -32.00 15.05
N GLY A 37 -56.94 -30.85 14.61
CA GLY A 37 -58.33 -30.40 14.33
C GLY A 37 -58.67 -28.95 14.82
N MET A 38 -59.11 -28.05 13.90
CA MET A 38 -59.60 -26.64 14.08
C MET A 38 -58.57 -25.59 14.58
N GLY A 39 -58.69 -24.27 14.30
CA GLY A 39 -59.61 -23.52 13.40
C GLY A 39 -59.47 -21.98 13.55
N PHE A 40 -59.69 -21.19 12.48
CA PHE A 40 -59.69 -19.71 12.50
C PHE A 40 -61.13 -19.15 12.57
N PHE A 41 -61.48 -18.24 13.51
CA PHE A 41 -62.35 -17.04 13.29
C PHE A 41 -62.62 -16.18 14.56
N GLN A 42 -62.45 -14.85 14.42
CA GLN A 42 -63.09 -13.67 15.07
C GLN A 42 -63.60 -13.59 16.55
N ALA A 43 -62.93 -12.72 17.32
CA ALA A 43 -63.35 -11.37 17.78
C ALA A 43 -64.45 -11.08 18.85
N ARG A 44 -64.09 -10.16 19.79
CA ARG A 44 -64.83 -8.94 20.23
C ARG A 44 -63.87 -8.00 21.01
N ILE A 45 -63.67 -6.73 20.63
CA ILE A 45 -64.38 -5.48 21.06
C ILE A 45 -64.16 -5.21 22.58
N THR A 46 -63.54 -4.11 23.02
CA THR A 46 -64.01 -2.70 22.88
C THR A 46 -62.99 -1.60 22.54
N HIS A 47 -63.49 -0.61 21.79
CA HIS A 47 -63.27 0.86 21.75
C HIS A 47 -62.35 1.57 22.80
N GLY A 48 -61.78 2.75 22.49
CA GLY A 48 -62.05 3.62 21.33
C GLY A 48 -61.21 4.91 21.21
N SER A 49 -61.72 5.87 20.42
CA SER A 49 -61.01 7.07 19.91
C SER A 49 -61.30 8.37 20.68
N GLY A 50 -60.40 9.37 20.58
CA GLY A 50 -60.62 10.72 21.12
C GLY A 50 -59.62 11.76 20.60
N THR A 51 -60.09 12.99 20.31
CA THR A 51 -59.33 14.06 19.62
C THR A 51 -58.96 15.26 20.49
N ARG A 52 -57.71 15.74 20.34
CA ARG A 52 -57.29 17.16 20.23
C ARG A 52 -58.13 18.27 20.94
N THR A 53 -57.57 18.89 22.00
CA THR A 53 -57.80 20.32 22.37
C THR A 53 -56.69 20.89 23.30
N LEU A 54 -56.57 22.22 23.31
CA LEU A 54 -55.76 23.09 24.20
C LEU A 54 -56.71 23.91 25.13
N PRO A 55 -56.27 24.82 26.04
CA PRO A 55 -55.05 24.91 26.86
C PRO A 55 -55.45 24.90 28.38
N PRO A 56 -54.75 25.58 29.33
CA PRO A 56 -54.95 27.03 29.52
C PRO A 56 -53.69 27.85 29.89
N THR A 57 -53.82 29.19 29.83
CA THR A 57 -52.79 30.19 30.16
C THR A 57 -52.86 30.61 31.64
N ALA A 58 -51.72 30.93 32.27
CA ALA A 58 -51.68 31.75 33.49
C ALA A 58 -50.36 32.54 33.61
N THR A 59 -50.47 33.87 33.69
CA THR A 59 -49.38 34.81 34.03
C THR A 59 -49.52 35.30 35.47
N VAL A 60 -48.41 35.62 36.16
CA VAL A 60 -48.19 36.87 36.96
C VAL A 60 -46.85 36.82 37.71
N THR A 61 -46.34 38.02 38.04
CA THR A 61 -45.06 38.38 38.69
C THR A 61 -45.16 38.43 40.24
N PRO A 62 -44.25 39.07 41.01
CA PRO A 62 -42.81 38.82 41.17
C PRO A 62 -42.39 38.66 42.67
N VAL A 63 -41.11 38.38 42.95
CA VAL A 63 -40.47 38.70 44.25
C VAL A 63 -39.08 39.30 44.03
N THR A 64 -38.75 40.35 44.81
CA THR A 64 -37.51 41.14 44.73
C THR A 64 -36.52 40.85 45.86
N ALA A 65 -35.23 40.99 45.59
CA ALA A 65 -34.20 41.28 46.59
C ALA A 65 -33.25 42.39 46.06
N ASN A 66 -32.68 43.20 46.94
CA ASN A 66 -32.06 44.49 46.57
C ASN A 66 -30.54 44.41 46.35
N GLY A 67 -30.03 45.27 45.46
CA GLY A 67 -28.62 45.63 45.33
C GLY A 67 -28.47 47.01 44.66
N GLN A 68 -27.75 47.93 45.30
CA GLN A 68 -27.39 49.27 44.77
C GLN A 68 -26.13 49.12 43.85
N GLN A 69 -25.72 50.05 42.97
CA GLN A 69 -25.86 51.52 42.95
C GLN A 69 -25.71 52.10 41.52
N LYS A 70 -25.71 53.44 41.36
CA LYS A 70 -25.68 54.26 40.10
C LYS A 70 -24.45 55.23 40.15
N PRO A 71 -24.16 56.10 39.14
CA PRO A 71 -24.15 55.98 37.65
C PRO A 71 -22.99 56.74 36.93
N ALA A 72 -22.89 56.63 35.59
CA ALA A 72 -22.42 57.68 34.65
C ALA A 72 -22.99 57.34 33.23
N ALA A 73 -23.78 58.16 32.54
CA ALA A 73 -23.46 59.42 31.81
C ALA A 73 -22.40 59.19 30.71
N GLY A 74 -22.60 59.35 29.39
CA GLY A 74 -23.58 59.95 28.47
C GLY A 74 -23.01 59.68 27.04
N HIS A 75 -23.50 60.17 25.89
CA HIS A 75 -24.54 61.17 25.56
C HIS A 75 -25.05 60.87 24.12
N ASP A 76 -26.02 61.64 23.62
CA ASP A 76 -26.75 61.38 22.37
C ASP A 76 -26.04 61.88 21.09
N GLY A 77 -26.42 61.34 19.92
CA GLY A 77 -25.98 61.85 18.61
C GLY A 77 -26.55 61.07 17.42
N ASN A 78 -27.51 61.65 16.69
CA ASN A 78 -28.20 61.04 15.56
C ASN A 78 -28.38 62.06 14.42
N GLN A 79 -28.03 61.70 13.16
CA GLN A 79 -28.80 62.01 11.92
C GLN A 79 -28.11 61.54 10.62
N GLN A 80 -28.87 61.59 9.51
CA GLN A 80 -28.54 61.11 8.15
C GLN A 80 -27.96 62.25 7.26
N GLY A 81 -27.37 61.91 6.10
CA GLY A 81 -26.99 62.92 5.08
C GLY A 81 -26.25 62.39 3.83
N ASP A 82 -27.03 61.92 2.85
CA ASP A 82 -26.84 61.82 1.37
C ASP A 82 -25.47 61.77 0.63
N LEU A 83 -25.50 61.07 -0.51
CA LEU A 83 -24.46 60.98 -1.55
C LEU A 83 -24.46 62.20 -2.50
N PRO A 84 -23.33 62.47 -3.19
CA PRO A 84 -23.39 62.44 -4.66
C PRO A 84 -22.18 61.76 -5.34
N THR A 85 -22.31 61.45 -6.64
CA THR A 85 -21.30 60.77 -7.48
C THR A 85 -20.90 61.66 -8.70
N PRO A 86 -20.03 61.27 -9.67
CA PRO A 86 -18.83 62.07 -9.96
C PRO A 86 -18.77 62.66 -11.39
N LYS A 87 -17.76 63.52 -11.66
CA LYS A 87 -17.32 63.92 -13.01
C LYS A 87 -15.77 64.08 -13.09
N PRO A 88 -15.17 64.05 -14.30
CA PRO A 88 -13.84 63.48 -14.50
C PRO A 88 -12.65 64.45 -14.34
N PRO A 89 -11.42 63.92 -14.15
CA PRO A 89 -10.20 64.71 -14.03
C PRO A 89 -9.66 65.22 -15.38
N SER A 90 -9.05 66.41 -15.38
CA SER A 90 -8.25 66.94 -16.48
C SER A 90 -6.76 66.63 -16.28
N THR A 91 -6.06 66.19 -17.33
CA THR A 91 -4.62 65.90 -17.31
C THR A 91 -3.77 67.12 -16.93
N SER A 92 -2.92 66.99 -15.90
CA SER A 92 -2.00 68.04 -15.46
C SER A 92 -0.76 67.45 -14.77
N LYS A 93 0.44 67.80 -15.28
CA LYS A 93 1.80 67.82 -14.67
C LYS A 93 2.36 66.70 -13.76
N ASP A 94 1.56 65.92 -13.03
CA ASP A 94 2.07 65.12 -11.90
C ASP A 94 3.02 63.97 -12.32
N GLN A 95 2.88 63.47 -13.55
CA GLN A 95 3.77 62.44 -14.12
C GLN A 95 5.24 62.88 -14.26
N LEU A 96 5.55 64.18 -14.27
CA LEU A 96 6.93 64.68 -14.30
C LEU A 96 7.56 64.78 -12.90
N ILE A 97 6.75 64.98 -11.85
CA ILE A 97 7.23 65.05 -10.46
C ILE A 97 7.45 63.63 -9.91
N ALA A 98 6.58 62.68 -10.29
CA ALA A 98 6.72 61.26 -9.91
C ALA A 98 8.09 60.66 -10.30
N ASN A 99 8.58 60.96 -11.51
CA ASN A 99 9.85 60.41 -12.00
C ASN A 99 11.09 60.96 -11.30
N GLN A 100 11.07 62.21 -10.79
CA GLN A 100 12.19 62.75 -10.02
C GLN A 100 12.20 62.19 -8.58
N ASN A 101 11.03 62.09 -7.95
CA ASN A 101 10.91 61.50 -6.61
C ASN A 101 11.37 60.02 -6.58
N TYR A 102 11.14 59.27 -7.65
CA TYR A 102 11.64 57.88 -7.77
C TYR A 102 13.18 57.80 -7.75
N GLN A 103 13.88 58.75 -8.38
CA GLN A 103 15.35 58.76 -8.39
C GLN A 103 15.94 59.16 -7.03
N GLU A 104 15.34 60.14 -6.32
CA GLU A 104 15.77 60.49 -4.97
C GLU A 104 15.44 59.39 -3.92
N MET A 105 14.37 58.61 -4.14
CA MET A 105 14.06 57.45 -3.31
C MET A 105 15.03 56.28 -3.54
N ASP A 106 15.42 56.00 -4.79
CA ASP A 106 16.42 54.96 -5.09
C ASP A 106 17.79 55.32 -4.50
N GLU A 107 18.22 56.58 -4.58
CA GLU A 107 19.47 57.03 -3.94
C GLU A 107 19.41 56.93 -2.41
N ARG A 108 18.23 57.12 -1.79
CA ARG A 108 18.01 56.87 -0.36
C ARG A 108 18.04 55.38 0.00
N ALA A 109 17.43 54.51 -0.82
CA ALA A 109 17.46 53.06 -0.60
C ALA A 109 18.91 52.52 -0.67
N ARG A 110 19.68 52.94 -1.69
CA ARG A 110 21.11 52.62 -1.80
C ARG A 110 21.92 53.11 -0.59
N LYS A 111 21.63 54.31 -0.07
CA LYS A 111 22.29 54.84 1.13
C LYS A 111 21.89 54.15 2.43
N ALA A 112 20.67 53.60 2.54
CA ALA A 112 20.27 52.75 3.65
C ALA A 112 21.04 51.43 3.64
N ALA A 113 21.03 50.71 2.51
CA ALA A 113 21.78 49.46 2.34
C ALA A 113 23.30 49.64 2.59
N ALA A 114 23.89 50.73 2.06
CA ALA A 114 25.29 51.07 2.30
C ALA A 114 25.59 51.49 3.76
N SER A 115 24.58 51.81 4.58
CA SER A 115 24.77 52.12 6.00
C SER A 115 24.80 50.86 6.89
N GLU A 116 24.01 49.83 6.56
CA GLU A 116 24.03 48.55 7.27
C GLU A 116 25.29 47.73 6.93
N ALA A 117 25.74 47.79 5.66
CA ALA A 117 27.02 47.23 5.22
C ALA A 117 28.25 47.80 5.96
N ASN A 118 28.17 49.02 6.49
CA ASN A 118 29.25 49.69 7.23
C ASN A 118 29.25 49.41 8.74
N SER A 119 28.48 48.43 9.22
CA SER A 119 28.57 47.95 10.62
C SER A 119 29.65 46.86 10.83
N PHE A 120 30.30 46.39 9.77
CA PHE A 120 31.06 45.14 9.77
C PHE A 120 32.54 45.22 10.20
N ASP A 121 33.01 46.38 10.68
CA ASP A 121 34.39 46.57 11.19
C ASP A 121 34.51 46.43 12.72
N GLY A 122 33.41 46.18 13.43
CA GLY A 122 33.34 46.25 14.89
C GLY A 122 33.78 45.01 15.68
N LEU A 123 34.05 43.86 15.03
CA LEU A 123 34.18 42.57 15.73
C LEU A 123 35.52 41.83 15.53
N ASN A 124 36.48 42.41 14.81
CA ASN A 124 37.77 41.76 14.52
C ASN A 124 38.86 42.03 15.60
N GLN A 125 38.48 42.55 16.77
CA GLN A 125 39.39 42.96 17.85
C GLN A 125 39.12 42.26 19.20
N TYR A 126 38.57 41.03 19.18
CA TYR A 126 38.35 40.24 20.42
C TYR A 126 38.69 38.74 20.32
N LEU A 127 39.33 38.29 19.23
CA LEU A 127 39.70 36.88 19.00
C LEU A 127 41.18 36.69 18.57
N MET A 128 42.07 37.58 19.03
CA MET A 128 43.52 37.50 18.81
C MET A 128 44.35 37.41 20.11
N GLU A 129 43.74 37.05 21.23
CA GLU A 129 44.42 36.56 22.43
C GLU A 129 43.78 35.24 22.86
N GLY A 130 44.58 34.19 23.14
CA GLY A 130 44.02 32.91 23.61
C GLY A 130 44.68 31.59 23.18
N LYS A 131 45.98 31.53 22.83
CA LYS A 131 46.69 30.25 22.65
C LYS A 131 48.10 30.25 23.26
N LYS A 132 48.23 29.67 24.47
CA LYS A 132 49.34 28.75 24.86
C LYS A 132 49.20 28.16 26.27
N GLU A 133 49.60 26.89 26.36
CA GLU A 133 50.39 26.26 27.44
C GLU A 133 49.84 25.98 28.86
N THR A 134 49.56 24.68 29.06
CA THR A 134 50.33 23.77 29.95
C THR A 134 49.76 23.35 31.32
N LEU A 135 49.42 22.05 31.37
CA LEU A 135 49.62 21.04 32.42
C LEU A 135 50.01 21.50 33.85
N VAL A 136 49.18 21.12 34.83
CA VAL A 136 49.60 20.43 36.07
C VAL A 136 48.57 19.31 36.35
N ALA A 137 48.99 18.21 36.98
CA ALA A 137 48.13 17.10 37.38
C ALA A 137 48.11 16.91 38.90
N GLU A 138 47.06 16.29 39.44
CA GLU A 138 47.15 15.55 40.71
C GLU A 138 46.12 14.41 40.76
N GLU A 139 46.34 13.45 41.67
CA GLU A 139 45.71 12.10 41.66
C GLU A 139 44.59 11.92 42.73
N LYS A 140 44.03 10.69 42.76
CA LYS A 140 43.35 9.97 43.87
C LYS A 140 41.82 10.11 43.99
N SER A 141 41.07 9.06 44.37
CA SER A 141 41.39 7.61 44.51
C SER A 141 40.14 6.78 44.86
N GLU A 142 40.06 5.52 44.37
CA GLU A 142 39.36 4.36 45.01
C GLU A 142 37.81 4.44 45.20
N THR A 143 37.02 3.35 45.33
CA THR A 143 37.13 1.89 45.06
C THR A 143 35.72 1.36 44.70
N VAL A 144 35.52 0.58 43.62
CA VAL A 144 35.51 -0.91 43.52
C VAL A 144 34.38 -1.66 44.27
N GLN A 145 33.59 -2.46 43.54
CA GLN A 145 33.11 -3.86 43.77
C GLN A 145 31.86 -4.15 42.89
N ASN A 146 31.58 -5.35 42.36
CA ASN A 146 32.35 -6.58 42.11
C ASN A 146 31.56 -7.49 41.14
N GLY A 147 32.21 -8.43 40.42
CA GLY A 147 31.50 -9.56 39.77
C GLY A 147 32.08 -10.10 38.45
N GLU A 148 33.11 -10.95 38.51
CA GLU A 148 33.67 -11.67 37.34
C GLU A 148 33.11 -13.10 37.20
N THR A 149 33.18 -13.68 35.99
CA THR A 149 33.70 -15.06 35.79
C THR A 149 34.17 -15.28 34.34
N VAL A 150 35.05 -16.27 34.11
CA VAL A 150 36.00 -16.29 32.96
C VAL A 150 36.17 -17.68 32.31
N ALA A 151 36.27 -17.71 30.98
CA ALA A 151 37.06 -18.67 30.18
C ALA A 151 37.39 -18.00 28.81
N THR A 152 38.61 -17.91 28.23
CA THR A 152 39.75 -18.82 27.99
C THR A 152 39.49 -19.88 26.89
N VAL A 153 40.36 -20.15 25.89
CA VAL A 153 41.71 -19.61 25.54
C VAL A 153 42.14 -19.96 24.08
N GLN A 154 43.27 -19.40 23.60
CA GLN A 154 44.24 -19.90 22.57
C GLN A 154 44.25 -19.43 21.09
N ASP A 155 45.43 -19.58 20.46
CA ASP A 155 45.96 -18.84 19.30
C ASP A 155 46.34 -19.70 18.07
N GLY A 156 46.15 -19.14 16.85
CA GLY A 156 46.95 -19.38 15.62
C GLY A 156 46.98 -20.79 14.97
N PRO A 157 47.78 -21.01 13.89
CA PRO A 157 48.59 -20.06 13.10
C PRO A 157 48.51 -20.21 11.54
N GLN A 158 49.20 -19.30 10.83
CA GLN A 158 49.91 -19.45 9.53
C GLN A 158 49.25 -19.93 8.21
N ASN A 159 49.30 -19.03 7.22
CA ASN A 159 49.92 -19.09 5.87
C ASN A 159 49.67 -20.21 4.81
N GLU A 160 49.71 -19.69 3.57
CA GLU A 160 50.14 -20.29 2.29
C GLU A 160 49.18 -21.14 1.45
N ALA A 161 49.43 -21.11 0.14
CA ALA A 161 48.50 -21.44 -0.95
C ALA A 161 49.06 -22.54 -1.87
N VAL A 162 48.27 -23.02 -2.84
CA VAL A 162 48.77 -23.52 -4.14
C VAL A 162 47.66 -23.58 -5.22
N VAL A 163 48.00 -23.01 -6.40
CA VAL A 163 47.73 -23.32 -7.84
C VAL A 163 46.81 -24.56 -8.14
N VAL A 164 46.00 -24.66 -9.21
CA VAL A 164 46.15 -24.45 -10.69
C VAL A 164 44.73 -24.24 -11.31
N GLY A 165 44.43 -23.54 -12.42
CA GLY A 165 45.17 -23.00 -13.60
C GLY A 165 44.65 -23.65 -14.90
N GLY A 166 44.73 -23.08 -16.13
CA GLY A 166 45.14 -21.76 -16.64
C GLY A 166 44.02 -21.14 -17.53
N THR A 167 44.08 -20.80 -18.83
CA THR A 167 45.12 -20.50 -19.88
C THR A 167 44.38 -20.44 -21.25
N SER A 168 44.72 -19.69 -22.31
CA SER A 168 45.62 -18.52 -22.56
C SER A 168 45.39 -17.99 -24.02
N GLN A 169 46.33 -17.19 -24.57
CA GLN A 169 46.44 -16.60 -25.95
C GLN A 169 45.73 -15.25 -26.23
N GLY A 170 46.41 -14.21 -26.75
CA GLY A 170 47.87 -14.01 -26.86
C GLY A 170 48.37 -12.84 -27.74
N GLN A 171 49.57 -12.31 -27.38
CA GLN A 171 50.48 -11.43 -28.16
C GLN A 171 50.04 -9.95 -28.38
N SER A 172 50.89 -8.90 -28.40
CA SER A 172 52.36 -8.71 -28.27
C SER A 172 52.67 -7.18 -28.19
N GLU A 173 53.86 -6.55 -28.02
CA GLU A 173 55.23 -6.73 -27.44
C GLU A 173 55.96 -5.34 -27.63
N ALA A 174 57.01 -4.84 -26.94
CA ALA A 174 57.74 -5.19 -25.70
C ALA A 174 58.75 -4.05 -25.29
N ASN A 175 59.11 -3.94 -23.98
CA ASN A 175 60.34 -3.36 -23.36
C ASN A 175 60.65 -1.83 -23.42
N GLY A 176 61.38 -1.19 -22.48
CA GLY A 176 62.08 -1.61 -21.23
C GLY A 176 62.94 -0.45 -20.64
N GLU A 177 63.73 -0.51 -19.54
CA GLU A 177 63.93 -1.46 -18.41
C GLU A 177 64.92 -0.86 -17.33
N THR A 178 64.57 -0.86 -16.01
CA THR A 178 65.44 -0.71 -14.77
C THR A 178 66.19 0.63 -14.45
N GLY A 179 66.53 0.99 -13.17
CA GLY A 179 66.25 0.41 -11.83
C GLY A 179 66.98 1.11 -10.63
N GLU A 180 66.61 0.76 -9.37
CA GLU A 180 67.27 0.96 -8.03
C GLU A 180 67.53 2.42 -7.49
N VAL A 181 67.21 2.86 -6.25
CA VAL A 181 67.42 2.41 -4.82
C VAL A 181 68.81 2.86 -4.27
N GLU A 182 69.02 3.54 -3.12
CA GLU A 182 68.18 3.99 -1.96
C GLU A 182 68.73 5.28 -1.23
N GLU A 183 68.28 5.51 0.02
CA GLU A 183 68.61 6.56 1.05
C GLU A 183 70.13 6.77 1.43
N PRO A 184 70.59 7.74 2.30
CA PRO A 184 69.89 8.41 3.43
C PRO A 184 70.20 9.92 3.70
N GLN A 185 69.94 10.36 4.94
CA GLN A 185 69.73 11.74 5.42
C GLN A 185 70.97 12.54 5.94
N ASN A 186 70.87 13.88 5.84
CA ASN A 186 71.14 14.90 6.88
C ASN A 186 72.53 15.02 7.59
N THR A 187 73.23 16.16 7.47
CA THR A 187 73.55 17.09 8.62
C THR A 187 74.36 18.37 8.25
N THR A 188 73.87 19.52 8.74
CA THR A 188 74.56 20.76 9.21
C THR A 188 75.76 21.46 8.50
N GLU A 189 75.55 22.78 8.31
CA GLU A 189 76.43 23.92 8.70
C GLU A 189 77.41 24.66 7.72
N THR A 190 77.03 25.93 7.47
CA THR A 190 77.85 27.17 7.47
C THR A 190 78.66 27.68 6.24
N SER A 191 78.58 29.02 6.13
CA SER A 191 79.60 29.99 5.66
C SER A 191 79.90 30.22 4.16
N THR A 192 79.17 31.22 3.62
CA THR A 192 79.66 32.47 2.97
C THR A 192 80.80 32.54 1.93
N THR A 193 80.57 33.45 0.96
CA THR A 193 81.50 34.30 0.16
C THR A 193 82.13 33.82 -1.16
N HIS A 194 82.00 34.71 -2.17
CA HIS A 194 82.67 34.84 -3.49
C HIS A 194 82.46 33.68 -4.51
N GLN A 195 81.89 33.94 -5.70
CA GLN A 195 82.45 34.64 -6.89
C GLN A 195 83.66 33.92 -7.51
N ASP A 196 83.75 33.68 -8.83
CA ASP A 196 82.81 33.99 -9.92
C ASP A 196 83.07 33.13 -11.18
N ALA A 197 82.22 33.28 -12.21
CA ALA A 197 82.52 33.01 -13.63
C ALA A 197 82.59 31.54 -14.15
N VAL A 198 81.54 30.74 -13.92
CA VAL A 198 81.05 29.75 -14.93
C VAL A 198 79.51 29.77 -15.00
N THR A 199 78.92 30.97 -15.13
CA THR A 199 77.47 31.21 -15.00
C THR A 199 76.89 32.00 -16.18
N ALA A 200 77.47 31.85 -17.38
CA ALA A 200 76.93 32.39 -18.63
C ALA A 200 76.22 31.29 -19.46
N THR A 201 76.92 30.19 -19.75
CA THR A 201 76.50 29.18 -20.75
C THR A 201 75.41 28.20 -20.31
N THR A 202 75.14 28.10 -19.00
CA THR A 202 74.14 27.20 -18.40
C THR A 202 72.82 27.89 -18.05
N ALA A 203 72.77 29.22 -18.05
CA ALA A 203 71.54 29.97 -17.81
C ALA A 203 70.66 30.02 -19.07
N GLU A 204 71.27 30.33 -20.22
CA GLU A 204 70.58 30.39 -21.52
C GLU A 204 69.95 29.04 -21.88
N THR A 205 70.68 27.94 -21.73
CA THR A 205 70.18 26.58 -22.04
C THR A 205 69.05 26.12 -21.12
N LEU A 206 69.08 26.45 -19.82
CA LEU A 206 67.96 26.16 -18.91
C LEU A 206 66.73 27.02 -19.22
N GLN A 207 66.92 28.27 -19.64
CA GLN A 207 65.82 29.13 -20.03
C GLN A 207 65.20 28.68 -21.37
N GLU A 208 66.00 28.29 -22.36
CA GLU A 208 65.53 27.69 -23.62
C GLU A 208 64.75 26.38 -23.40
N ASP A 209 65.18 25.51 -22.48
CA ASP A 209 64.46 24.28 -22.13
C ASP A 209 63.10 24.58 -21.46
N VAL A 210 63.04 25.55 -20.54
CA VAL A 210 61.77 25.96 -19.89
C VAL A 210 60.84 26.67 -20.87
N GLU A 211 61.36 27.56 -21.71
CA GLU A 211 60.58 28.22 -22.76
C GLU A 211 60.06 27.18 -23.77
N ARG A 212 60.86 26.17 -24.17
CA ARG A 212 60.39 25.06 -25.03
C ARG A 212 59.30 24.24 -24.34
N GLN A 213 59.42 23.89 -23.05
CA GLN A 213 58.37 23.16 -22.34
C GLN A 213 57.07 23.98 -22.25
N ILE A 214 57.16 25.30 -22.05
CA ILE A 214 56.01 26.20 -22.09
C ILE A 214 55.43 26.27 -23.51
N GLU A 215 56.25 26.28 -24.57
CA GLU A 215 55.81 26.24 -25.96
C GLU A 215 55.12 24.91 -26.32
N GLU A 216 55.65 23.77 -25.87
CA GLU A 216 55.07 22.44 -26.03
C GLU A 216 53.75 22.30 -25.26
N ALA A 217 53.65 22.87 -24.05
CA ALA A 217 52.41 22.94 -23.28
C ALA A 217 51.36 23.81 -23.99
N LYS A 218 51.71 25.01 -24.46
CA LYS A 218 50.84 25.87 -25.27
C LYS A 218 50.40 25.17 -26.56
N ALA A 219 51.31 24.49 -27.26
CA ALA A 219 51.00 23.77 -28.50
C ALA A 219 50.09 22.55 -28.25
N THR A 220 50.25 21.89 -27.10
CA THR A 220 49.37 20.78 -26.67
C THR A 220 47.98 21.30 -26.30
N GLN A 221 47.88 22.39 -25.54
CA GLN A 221 46.60 23.04 -25.25
C GLN A 221 45.92 23.52 -26.53
N ALA A 222 46.63 24.19 -27.45
CA ALA A 222 46.09 24.60 -28.74
C ALA A 222 45.61 23.40 -29.60
N LYS A 223 46.24 22.23 -29.47
CA LYS A 223 45.77 20.97 -30.10
C LYS A 223 44.45 20.49 -29.49
N ILE A 224 44.33 20.53 -28.17
CA ILE A 224 43.10 20.18 -27.43
C ILE A 224 41.98 21.17 -27.80
N ASP A 225 42.25 22.47 -27.78
CA ASP A 225 41.31 23.53 -28.16
C ASP A 225 40.86 23.37 -29.61
N MET A 226 41.77 23.05 -30.53
CA MET A 226 41.43 22.78 -31.93
C MET A 226 40.59 21.50 -32.08
N GLN A 227 40.86 20.43 -31.32
CA GLN A 227 40.00 19.25 -31.29
C GLN A 227 38.60 19.57 -30.75
N GLN A 228 38.50 20.38 -29.69
CA GLN A 228 37.22 20.84 -29.15
C GLN A 228 36.45 21.71 -30.16
N GLN A 229 37.11 22.66 -30.84
CA GLN A 229 36.49 23.46 -31.91
C GLN A 229 36.01 22.58 -33.07
N MET A 230 36.81 21.60 -33.50
CA MET A 230 36.42 20.66 -34.56
C MET A 230 35.27 19.74 -34.14
N SER A 231 35.17 19.38 -32.85
CA SER A 231 34.02 18.65 -32.29
C SER A 231 32.75 19.51 -32.31
N LYS A 232 32.83 20.73 -31.75
CA LYS A 232 31.72 21.70 -31.73
C LYS A 232 31.20 22.00 -33.14
N LYS A 233 32.08 22.20 -34.12
CA LYS A 233 31.71 22.43 -35.52
C LYS A 233 31.02 21.23 -36.18
N ARG A 234 31.36 19.99 -35.78
CA ARG A 234 30.64 18.78 -36.22
C ARG A 234 29.25 18.66 -35.58
N GLN A 235 29.12 18.99 -34.30
CA GLN A 235 27.84 19.01 -33.60
C GLN A 235 26.89 20.06 -34.22
N GLN A 236 27.37 21.28 -34.46
CA GLN A 236 26.62 22.35 -35.11
C GLN A 236 26.15 21.96 -36.52
N LEU A 237 27.01 21.31 -37.33
CA LEU A 237 26.63 20.84 -38.68
C LEU A 237 25.55 19.75 -38.62
N SER A 238 25.70 18.77 -37.73
CA SER A 238 24.71 17.70 -37.51
C SER A 238 23.35 18.25 -37.06
N LEU A 239 23.35 19.26 -36.19
CA LEU A 239 22.14 19.95 -35.76
C LEU A 239 21.47 20.73 -36.90
N GLN A 240 22.25 21.37 -37.77
CA GLN A 240 21.74 22.05 -38.96
C GLN A 240 21.11 21.06 -39.96
N GLU A 241 21.76 19.91 -40.22
CA GLU A 241 21.22 18.83 -41.07
C GLU A 241 19.87 18.29 -40.53
N LYS A 242 19.76 18.08 -39.21
CA LYS A 242 18.50 17.70 -38.54
C LYS A 242 17.40 18.75 -38.77
N LEU A 243 17.72 20.04 -38.63
CA LEU A 243 16.76 21.13 -38.83
C LEU A 243 16.30 21.25 -40.28
N GLU A 244 17.19 21.14 -41.27
CA GLU A 244 16.81 21.20 -42.68
C GLU A 244 15.89 20.04 -43.09
N ALA A 245 16.15 18.83 -42.59
CA ALA A 245 15.23 17.70 -42.74
C ALA A 245 13.85 17.98 -42.11
N ARG A 246 13.79 18.69 -40.98
CA ARG A 246 12.53 19.11 -40.34
C ARG A 246 11.84 20.27 -41.06
N LYS A 247 12.54 21.24 -41.65
CA LYS A 247 11.95 22.29 -42.53
C LYS A 247 11.14 21.64 -43.64
N ARG A 248 11.75 20.67 -44.34
CA ARG A 248 11.09 19.87 -45.38
C ARG A 248 9.87 19.12 -44.84
N LYS A 249 10.00 18.42 -43.70
CA LYS A 249 8.88 17.69 -43.07
C LYS A 249 7.74 18.64 -42.62
N ARG A 250 8.06 19.86 -42.18
CA ARG A 250 7.08 20.92 -41.82
C ARG A 250 6.36 21.44 -43.06
N GLN A 251 7.07 21.65 -44.18
CA GLN A 251 6.46 22.01 -45.47
C GLN A 251 5.56 20.87 -45.98
N GLU A 252 6.03 19.62 -46.00
CA GLU A 252 5.25 18.43 -46.37
C GLU A 252 3.97 18.28 -45.49
N ASN A 253 4.04 18.62 -44.19
CA ASN A 253 2.88 18.59 -43.30
C ASN A 253 1.92 19.77 -43.47
N VAL A 254 2.42 21.00 -43.70
CA VAL A 254 1.58 22.17 -44.00
C VAL A 254 0.83 21.95 -45.31
N GLN A 255 1.54 21.52 -46.36
CA GLN A 255 0.94 21.23 -47.66
C GLN A 255 -0.12 20.13 -47.57
N ARG A 256 0.08 19.08 -46.74
CA ARG A 256 -0.95 18.07 -46.43
C ARG A 256 -2.16 18.61 -45.65
N GLN A 257 -1.99 19.64 -44.81
CA GLN A 257 -3.11 20.29 -44.12
C GLN A 257 -3.88 21.22 -45.06
N GLU A 258 -3.18 21.92 -45.95
CA GLU A 258 -3.78 22.74 -47.02
C GLU A 258 -4.52 21.87 -48.03
N GLU A 259 -3.95 20.75 -48.48
CA GLU A 259 -4.63 19.73 -49.29
C GLU A 259 -5.90 19.21 -48.61
N LYS A 260 -5.86 18.96 -47.29
CA LYS A 260 -7.05 18.54 -46.52
C LYS A 260 -8.10 19.65 -46.41
N ARG A 261 -7.72 20.91 -46.17
CA ARG A 261 -8.64 22.06 -46.15
C ARG A 261 -9.27 22.30 -47.52
N ALA A 262 -8.44 22.38 -48.56
CA ALA A 262 -8.88 22.55 -49.94
C ALA A 262 -9.82 21.41 -50.39
N ARG A 263 -9.57 20.18 -49.95
CA ARG A 263 -10.46 19.04 -50.18
C ARG A 263 -11.78 19.15 -49.42
N ALA A 264 -11.77 19.53 -48.15
CA ALA A 264 -13.00 19.74 -47.38
C ALA A 264 -13.86 20.87 -47.98
N GLU A 265 -13.23 21.98 -48.38
CA GLU A 265 -13.89 23.05 -49.14
C GLU A 265 -14.41 22.59 -50.51
N LEU A 266 -13.73 21.66 -51.19
CA LEU A 266 -14.21 21.08 -52.45
C LEU A 266 -15.44 20.20 -52.23
N GLU A 267 -15.44 19.38 -51.18
CA GLU A 267 -16.55 18.50 -50.81
C GLU A 267 -17.78 19.33 -50.37
N GLU A 268 -17.58 20.44 -49.64
CA GLU A 268 -18.63 21.42 -49.31
C GLU A 268 -19.20 22.14 -50.56
N LYS A 269 -18.33 22.57 -51.49
CA LYS A 269 -18.72 23.25 -52.74
C LYS A 269 -19.34 22.30 -53.77
N GLN A 270 -19.03 21.00 -53.73
CA GLN A 270 -19.69 19.98 -54.56
C GLN A 270 -21.06 19.60 -53.98
N GLY A 271 -21.22 19.55 -52.66
CA GLY A 271 -22.51 19.34 -51.99
C GLY A 271 -23.56 20.42 -52.30
N THR A 272 -23.15 21.60 -52.79
CA THR A 272 -24.07 22.69 -53.17
C THR A 272 -24.55 22.64 -54.63
N VAL A 273 -24.02 21.74 -55.48
CA VAL A 273 -24.34 21.70 -56.93
C VAL A 273 -25.41 20.65 -57.27
N ASP A 274 -25.53 19.57 -56.49
CA ASP A 274 -26.39 18.41 -56.81
C ASP A 274 -27.85 18.54 -56.31
N LEU A 275 -28.26 19.73 -55.85
CA LEU A 275 -29.64 20.04 -55.42
C LEU A 275 -30.39 20.91 -56.44
N GLY A 276 -29.88 21.00 -57.67
CA GLY A 276 -30.26 21.99 -58.68
C GLY A 276 -31.19 21.55 -59.82
N GLN A 277 -31.69 20.30 -59.88
CA GLN A 277 -32.54 19.83 -60.99
C GLN A 277 -33.76 19.00 -60.55
N GLN A 278 -34.95 19.43 -61.02
CA GLN A 278 -36.22 18.69 -61.20
C GLN A 278 -36.71 17.85 -59.99
N SER A 279 -37.63 18.31 -59.13
CA SER A 279 -39.01 18.81 -59.35
C SER A 279 -40.02 17.80 -59.94
N GLN A 280 -40.84 17.24 -59.02
CA GLN A 280 -42.23 16.73 -59.20
C GLN A 280 -42.49 15.49 -60.07
N VAL A 281 -43.26 14.52 -59.53
CA VAL A 281 -44.58 14.04 -60.05
C VAL A 281 -45.13 12.82 -59.24
N THR A 282 -46.25 13.02 -58.53
CA THR A 282 -47.39 12.11 -58.16
C THR A 282 -47.25 10.71 -57.48
N ASP A 283 -48.01 10.55 -56.39
CA ASP A 283 -49.07 9.53 -56.10
C ASP A 283 -48.88 8.18 -55.34
N VAL A 284 -49.68 8.04 -54.25
CA VAL A 284 -50.62 6.94 -53.88
C VAL A 284 -50.09 5.58 -53.33
N LYS A 285 -50.95 4.90 -52.54
CA LYS A 285 -50.79 4.02 -51.34
C LYS A 285 -50.62 2.51 -51.52
N GLU A 286 -50.04 1.88 -50.49
CA GLU A 286 -50.56 0.66 -49.81
C GLU A 286 -50.08 0.57 -48.32
N THR A 287 -50.96 0.44 -47.32
CA THR A 287 -50.46 0.14 -45.95
C THR A 287 -50.08 -1.34 -45.87
N ARG A 288 -48.83 -1.63 -45.47
CA ARG A 288 -48.04 -2.82 -45.90
C ARG A 288 -47.43 -2.70 -47.32
N GLY A 289 -47.09 -1.48 -47.74
CA GLY A 289 -46.30 -1.22 -48.94
C GLY A 289 -46.65 0.10 -49.63
N GLN A 290 -46.20 1.24 -49.08
CA GLN A 290 -46.28 2.63 -49.63
C GLN A 290 -47.34 3.62 -49.00
N THR A 291 -46.94 4.90 -48.90
CA THR A 291 -47.73 6.17 -49.06
C THR A 291 -48.92 6.63 -48.16
N GLU A 292 -48.99 7.97 -48.05
CA GLU A 292 -50.14 8.90 -47.90
C GLU A 292 -51.12 8.90 -46.70
N GLY A 293 -51.25 10.09 -46.06
CA GLY A 293 -52.40 10.40 -45.19
C GLY A 293 -52.34 11.67 -44.32
N LYS A 294 -51.74 12.79 -44.75
CA LYS A 294 -51.61 14.02 -43.91
C LYS A 294 -52.74 15.02 -44.20
N THR A 295 -53.42 15.57 -43.17
CA THR A 295 -53.98 16.96 -43.13
C THR A 295 -54.58 17.27 -41.75
N VAL A 296 -54.05 18.31 -41.08
CA VAL A 296 -54.82 19.38 -40.41
C VAL A 296 -54.03 20.68 -40.65
N ARG A 297 -54.72 21.82 -40.71
CA ARG A 297 -54.18 23.19 -40.86
C ARG A 297 -55.06 24.15 -40.03
N PHE A 298 -54.57 25.38 -39.84
CA PHE A 298 -55.27 26.52 -39.21
C PHE A 298 -55.50 26.39 -37.69
N ALA A 299 -55.58 27.48 -36.91
CA ALA A 299 -55.03 28.84 -37.04
C ALA A 299 -55.16 29.52 -35.65
N ASP A 300 -54.49 30.67 -35.43
CA ASP A 300 -55.16 31.93 -35.05
C ASP A 300 -54.14 33.06 -34.80
N ASP A 301 -54.59 34.28 -35.13
CA ASP A 301 -54.01 35.63 -34.94
C ASP A 301 -55.19 36.47 -34.32
N PRO A 302 -55.12 37.78 -33.92
CA PRO A 302 -54.10 38.80 -34.22
C PRO A 302 -53.70 39.76 -33.06
N GLY A 303 -52.74 40.65 -33.35
CA GLY A 303 -52.22 41.66 -32.40
C GLY A 303 -51.52 42.90 -33.01
N THR A 304 -52.20 43.67 -33.85
CA THR A 304 -51.80 45.01 -34.39
C THR A 304 -51.49 46.06 -33.30
N ALA A 305 -50.72 47.16 -33.50
CA ALA A 305 -49.89 47.71 -34.61
C ALA A 305 -48.86 48.73 -33.98
N VAL A 306 -48.05 49.57 -34.66
CA VAL A 306 -48.37 50.75 -35.52
C VAL A 306 -47.06 51.33 -36.14
N ASN A 307 -47.07 51.55 -37.47
CA ASN A 307 -46.56 52.68 -38.32
C ASN A 307 -45.48 53.68 -37.83
N VAL A 308 -44.71 54.43 -38.66
CA VAL A 308 -44.45 54.52 -40.14
C VAL A 308 -43.14 55.35 -40.32
N GLY A 309 -42.26 55.05 -41.28
CA GLY A 309 -42.14 55.82 -42.52
C GLY A 309 -40.75 56.48 -42.71
N GLU A 310 -40.27 56.86 -43.90
CA GLU A 310 -40.77 56.70 -45.28
C GLU A 310 -39.59 56.71 -46.30
N GLN A 311 -39.67 55.85 -47.34
CA GLN A 311 -39.34 56.14 -48.76
C GLN A 311 -37.88 56.46 -49.20
N HIS A 312 -37.47 56.31 -50.48
CA HIS A 312 -38.11 55.79 -51.71
C HIS A 312 -37.05 55.11 -52.63
N GLN A 313 -37.49 54.13 -53.45
CA GLN A 313 -37.16 53.79 -54.86
C GLN A 313 -35.88 54.31 -55.59
N ASP A 314 -35.34 53.66 -56.64
CA ASP A 314 -35.85 52.58 -57.53
C ASP A 314 -34.72 51.76 -58.21
N VAL A 315 -35.06 50.71 -58.98
CA VAL A 315 -34.11 49.78 -59.65
C VAL A 315 -33.80 50.17 -61.11
N ILE A 316 -32.51 50.19 -61.50
CA ILE A 316 -32.06 50.10 -62.91
C ILE A 316 -30.79 49.22 -63.01
N ILE A 317 -30.73 48.35 -64.02
CA ILE A 317 -29.52 47.62 -64.47
C ILE A 317 -29.30 47.92 -65.96
N PRO A 318 -28.09 48.34 -66.37
CA PRO A 318 -27.66 48.25 -67.77
C PRO A 318 -26.34 47.47 -67.98
N SER A 319 -26.18 46.97 -69.21
CA SER A 319 -25.11 46.10 -69.69
C SER A 319 -23.76 46.79 -69.95
N ALA A 320 -22.69 46.03 -69.69
CA ALA A 320 -21.32 46.03 -70.25
C ALA A 320 -20.82 47.19 -71.15
N SER A 321 -19.65 47.74 -70.78
CA SER A 321 -18.50 48.00 -71.69
C SER A 321 -17.19 48.15 -70.88
N GLU A 322 -16.06 48.32 -71.58
CA GLU A 322 -14.67 48.22 -71.10
C GLU A 322 -14.20 49.34 -70.12
N GLU A 323 -12.95 49.21 -69.62
CA GLU A 323 -12.36 49.93 -68.48
C GLU A 323 -12.36 51.46 -68.51
N PRO A 324 -12.28 52.09 -67.32
CA PRO A 324 -11.21 53.06 -67.11
C PRO A 324 -10.40 52.84 -65.80
N VAL A 325 -9.07 52.94 -65.92
CA VAL A 325 -8.11 52.90 -64.80
C VAL A 325 -8.24 54.14 -63.90
N LEU A 326 -8.36 53.95 -62.58
CA LEU A 326 -8.17 55.01 -61.59
C LEU A 326 -7.26 54.57 -60.43
N LYS A 327 -6.68 55.56 -59.75
CA LYS A 327 -5.48 55.41 -58.91
C LYS A 327 -5.79 54.79 -57.54
N GLY A 328 -4.86 53.96 -57.06
CA GLY A 328 -5.02 53.24 -55.79
C GLY A 328 -4.93 54.13 -54.55
N VAL A 329 -5.73 53.76 -53.54
CA VAL A 329 -5.43 53.99 -52.12
C VAL A 329 -4.99 52.65 -51.56
N ASP A 330 -3.79 52.60 -50.96
CA ASP A 330 -3.20 51.34 -50.50
C ASP A 330 -3.81 50.89 -49.16
N ARG A 331 -4.90 50.11 -49.26
CA ARG A 331 -5.53 49.45 -48.11
C ARG A 331 -4.65 48.36 -47.49
N HIS A 332 -3.62 47.83 -48.16
CA HIS A 332 -2.68 46.91 -47.53
C HIS A 332 -1.71 47.66 -46.61
N ALA A 333 -1.31 48.90 -46.95
CA ALA A 333 -0.52 49.73 -46.05
C ALA A 333 -1.26 50.09 -44.75
N GLU A 334 -2.55 50.42 -44.82
CA GLU A 334 -3.35 50.71 -43.61
C GLU A 334 -3.65 49.45 -42.79
N ILE A 335 -3.92 48.30 -43.44
CA ILE A 335 -4.10 47.01 -42.75
C ILE A 335 -2.80 46.58 -42.05
N LYS A 336 -1.65 46.59 -42.74
CA LYS A 336 -0.34 46.31 -42.11
C LYS A 336 -0.08 47.19 -40.90
N LYS A 337 -0.40 48.48 -40.99
CA LYS A 337 -0.16 49.43 -39.89
C LYS A 337 -1.10 49.23 -38.68
N ALA A 338 -2.23 48.54 -38.87
CA ALA A 338 -3.08 48.06 -37.78
C ALA A 338 -2.59 46.70 -37.23
N GLU A 339 -2.18 45.79 -38.10
CA GLU A 339 -1.62 44.47 -37.74
C GLU A 339 -0.26 44.56 -37.04
N GLU A 340 0.56 45.58 -37.32
CA GLU A 340 1.82 45.84 -36.63
C GLU A 340 1.62 46.54 -35.26
N ALA A 341 0.45 47.15 -35.01
CA ALA A 341 0.14 47.89 -33.78
C ALA A 341 -0.67 47.08 -32.75
N ALA A 342 -1.53 46.17 -33.19
CA ALA A 342 -2.42 45.36 -32.34
C ALA A 342 -1.76 44.22 -31.50
N PRO A 343 -0.60 43.62 -31.86
CA PRO A 343 0.03 42.55 -31.09
C PRO A 343 0.75 43.01 -29.81
N LEU A 344 1.20 44.27 -29.78
CA LEU A 344 2.07 44.79 -28.71
C LEU A 344 1.34 45.11 -27.40
N MET A 345 0.00 45.07 -27.37
CA MET A 345 -0.75 45.19 -26.11
C MET A 345 -0.73 43.86 -25.35
N PRO A 346 -0.40 43.83 -24.04
CA PRO A 346 -0.51 42.63 -23.22
C PRO A 346 -1.96 42.12 -23.21
N LYS A 347 -2.11 40.82 -23.46
CA LYS A 347 -3.38 40.09 -23.54
C LYS A 347 -3.15 38.68 -23.01
N MET A 348 -4.18 38.09 -22.40
CA MET A 348 -4.16 36.68 -22.01
C MET A 348 -3.85 35.79 -23.24
N PRO A 349 -2.91 34.83 -23.15
CA PRO A 349 -2.69 33.85 -24.21
C PRO A 349 -3.94 32.97 -24.37
N VAL A 350 -4.34 32.71 -25.61
CA VAL A 350 -5.50 31.89 -25.96
C VAL A 350 -5.19 30.40 -25.78
N THR A 351 -3.93 30.00 -25.96
CA THR A 351 -3.48 28.61 -25.81
C THR A 351 -2.67 28.39 -24.51
N LYS A 352 -2.78 27.21 -23.88
CA LYS A 352 -2.02 26.87 -22.66
C LYS A 352 -0.59 26.44 -22.98
N LYS A 353 0.32 26.51 -22.00
CA LYS A 353 1.73 26.11 -22.13
C LYS A 353 1.86 24.77 -22.85
N GLU A 354 1.17 23.74 -22.36
CA GLU A 354 1.19 22.38 -22.93
C GLU A 354 0.82 22.34 -24.42
N SER A 355 -0.12 23.18 -24.89
CA SER A 355 -0.51 23.24 -26.30
C SER A 355 0.47 23.99 -27.21
N VAL A 356 1.48 24.69 -26.66
CA VAL A 356 2.59 25.26 -27.42
C VAL A 356 3.56 24.14 -27.87
N TYR A 357 3.71 23.08 -27.07
CA TYR A 357 4.51 21.91 -27.42
C TYR A 357 3.71 20.98 -28.33
N ARG A 358 4.09 20.91 -29.60
CA ARG A 358 3.55 19.91 -30.52
C ARG A 358 4.06 18.53 -30.10
N LYS A 359 3.16 17.55 -29.93
CA LYS A 359 3.49 16.18 -29.46
C LYS A 359 4.51 15.42 -30.33
N GLU A 360 4.88 15.97 -31.49
CA GLU A 360 5.88 15.41 -32.40
C GLU A 360 7.31 15.94 -32.20
N ASP A 361 7.54 17.00 -31.38
CA ASP A 361 8.79 17.80 -31.41
C ASP A 361 9.66 17.74 -30.12
N ILE A 362 9.23 17.09 -29.04
CA ILE A 362 9.94 17.10 -27.73
C ILE A 362 11.41 16.66 -27.85
N SER A 363 11.71 15.64 -28.66
CA SER A 363 13.08 15.15 -28.85
C SER A 363 14.00 16.12 -29.58
N LEU A 364 13.47 17.12 -30.29
CA LEU A 364 14.26 18.16 -30.95
C LEU A 364 14.60 19.30 -29.99
N PHE A 365 13.69 19.66 -29.08
CA PHE A 365 14.02 20.62 -28.03
C PHE A 365 15.23 20.14 -27.22
N LYS A 366 15.35 18.83 -26.95
CA LYS A 366 16.53 18.22 -26.33
C LYS A 366 17.84 18.54 -27.06
N ASP A 367 17.87 18.43 -28.40
CA ASP A 367 19.04 18.77 -29.24
C ASP A 367 19.39 20.28 -29.17
N LEU A 368 18.39 21.15 -29.14
CA LEU A 368 18.56 22.61 -29.06
C LEU A 368 19.01 23.06 -27.65
N GLU A 369 18.48 22.43 -26.62
CA GLU A 369 18.89 22.59 -25.22
C GLU A 369 20.35 22.19 -25.02
N ASP A 370 20.75 21.01 -25.51
CA ASP A 370 22.11 20.51 -25.32
C ASP A 370 23.13 21.39 -26.07
N HIS A 371 22.76 21.96 -27.23
CA HIS A 371 23.56 23.01 -27.89
C HIS A 371 23.66 24.27 -27.02
N ALA A 372 22.54 24.82 -26.54
CA ALA A 372 22.51 26.03 -25.71
C ALA A 372 23.31 25.87 -24.39
N VAL A 373 23.17 24.73 -23.71
CA VAL A 373 23.93 24.39 -22.50
C VAL A 373 25.41 24.20 -22.82
N SER A 374 25.76 23.54 -23.93
CA SER A 374 27.17 23.37 -24.33
C SER A 374 27.90 24.69 -24.62
N LEU A 375 27.15 25.73 -25.01
CA LEU A 375 27.64 27.09 -25.17
C LEU A 375 27.68 27.87 -23.85
N ALA A 376 26.72 27.66 -22.95
CA ALA A 376 26.72 28.25 -21.61
C ALA A 376 27.91 27.79 -20.75
N LEU A 377 28.37 26.55 -20.94
CA LEU A 377 29.58 26.01 -20.31
C LEU A 377 30.89 26.60 -20.86
N VAL A 378 30.86 27.42 -21.92
CA VAL A 378 32.02 28.16 -22.39
C VAL A 378 32.05 29.51 -21.69
N LYS A 379 33.11 29.78 -20.90
CA LYS A 379 33.30 31.11 -20.29
C LYS A 379 33.26 32.20 -21.37
N PRO A 380 32.35 33.19 -21.28
CA PRO A 380 32.30 34.31 -22.21
C PRO A 380 33.64 35.06 -22.24
N LYS A 381 34.07 35.46 -23.43
CA LYS A 381 35.27 36.29 -23.61
C LYS A 381 34.93 37.75 -23.46
N THR A 382 35.91 38.57 -23.10
CA THR A 382 35.78 40.04 -23.06
C THR A 382 35.52 40.66 -24.45
N THR A 383 35.74 39.91 -25.53
CA THR A 383 35.40 40.29 -26.91
C THR A 383 33.99 39.88 -27.36
N ASP A 384 33.25 39.09 -26.57
CA ASP A 384 31.98 38.51 -27.04
C ASP A 384 30.84 39.53 -26.91
N THR A 385 30.21 39.87 -28.02
CA THR A 385 29.03 40.77 -28.08
C THR A 385 27.73 39.98 -28.06
N PHE A 386 26.61 40.65 -27.79
CA PHE A 386 25.28 40.05 -27.96
C PHE A 386 25.03 39.55 -29.39
N ALA A 387 25.51 40.26 -30.42
CA ALA A 387 25.35 39.85 -31.82
C ALA A 387 26.12 38.56 -32.13
N THR A 388 27.39 38.48 -31.73
CA THR A 388 28.23 37.27 -31.91
C THR A 388 27.74 36.10 -31.05
N LEU A 389 27.14 36.35 -29.88
CA LEU A 389 26.48 35.30 -29.11
C LEU A 389 25.24 34.77 -29.83
N MET A 390 24.40 35.63 -30.40
CA MET A 390 23.24 35.20 -31.18
C MET A 390 23.65 34.44 -32.46
N GLU A 391 24.73 34.82 -33.14
CA GLU A 391 25.25 34.10 -34.32
C GLU A 391 25.65 32.64 -34.02
N VAL A 392 26.15 32.36 -32.80
CA VAL A 392 26.60 31.02 -32.39
C VAL A 392 25.49 30.23 -31.66
N LEU A 393 24.66 30.91 -30.86
CA LEU A 393 23.54 30.31 -30.13
C LEU A 393 22.35 30.02 -31.07
N LEU A 394 21.96 30.98 -31.91
CA LEU A 394 20.80 30.89 -32.79
C LEU A 394 21.22 30.49 -34.21
N ILE A 395 21.32 29.18 -34.41
CA ILE A 395 21.43 28.54 -35.72
C ILE A 395 20.28 28.97 -36.66
N HIS A 396 20.52 28.91 -37.98
CA HIS A 396 19.62 29.53 -38.97
C HIS A 396 18.21 28.90 -39.04
N ASP A 397 17.21 29.78 -39.23
CA ASP A 397 15.79 29.49 -39.42
C ASP A 397 15.06 28.80 -38.25
N LEU A 398 15.37 29.21 -37.01
CA LEU A 398 14.57 28.89 -35.83
C LEU A 398 13.28 29.72 -35.78
N SER A 399 12.18 29.10 -35.32
CA SER A 399 10.98 29.83 -34.91
C SER A 399 11.15 30.54 -33.57
N ASP A 400 10.26 31.48 -33.25
CA ASP A 400 10.42 32.32 -32.05
C ASP A 400 10.37 31.51 -30.75
N LEU A 401 9.52 30.48 -30.69
CA LEU A 401 9.52 29.48 -29.61
C LEU A 401 10.89 28.81 -29.40
N GLU A 402 11.54 28.42 -30.49
CA GLU A 402 12.83 27.72 -30.45
C GLU A 402 13.95 28.66 -30.03
N LYS A 403 13.98 29.90 -30.55
CA LYS A 403 14.90 30.96 -30.08
C LYS A 403 14.72 31.23 -28.58
N VAL A 404 13.47 31.42 -28.14
CA VAL A 404 13.12 31.70 -26.74
C VAL A 404 13.56 30.55 -25.82
N ARG A 405 13.39 29.28 -26.22
CA ARG A 405 13.89 28.13 -25.46
C ARG A 405 15.42 28.11 -25.40
N MET A 406 16.11 28.34 -26.52
CA MET A 406 17.59 28.35 -26.53
C MET A 406 18.17 29.49 -25.68
N ILE A 407 17.55 30.67 -25.68
CA ILE A 407 17.94 31.79 -24.81
C ILE A 407 17.68 31.44 -23.35
N PHE A 408 16.50 30.88 -23.01
CA PHE A 408 16.20 30.45 -21.64
C PHE A 408 17.24 29.46 -21.12
N HIS A 409 17.47 28.35 -21.84
CA HIS A 409 18.44 27.33 -21.41
C HIS A 409 19.89 27.83 -21.38
N TRP A 410 20.28 28.75 -22.27
CA TRP A 410 21.60 29.40 -22.19
C TRP A 410 21.74 30.26 -20.93
N VAL A 411 20.71 30.99 -20.53
CA VAL A 411 20.71 31.83 -19.31
C VAL A 411 20.64 30.96 -18.04
N THR A 412 19.77 29.95 -17.99
CA THR A 412 19.59 29.13 -16.78
C THR A 412 20.76 28.18 -16.50
N ALA A 413 21.63 27.93 -17.48
CA ALA A 413 22.86 27.16 -17.31
C ALA A 413 24.07 27.99 -16.83
N GLN A 414 23.91 29.31 -16.60
CA GLN A 414 25.00 30.17 -16.14
C GLN A 414 25.24 30.01 -14.63
N ASN A 415 26.22 29.19 -14.24
CA ASN A 415 26.66 29.09 -12.84
C ASN A 415 27.49 30.31 -12.43
N LEU A 416 26.81 31.41 -12.06
CA LEU A 416 27.45 32.65 -11.63
C LEU A 416 28.37 32.48 -10.41
N ASN A 417 28.14 31.48 -9.55
CA ASN A 417 28.97 31.28 -8.35
C ASN A 417 30.42 30.94 -8.73
N GLU A 418 30.59 30.01 -9.69
CA GLU A 418 31.90 29.56 -10.21
C GLU A 418 32.54 30.51 -11.23
N MET A 419 31.77 31.47 -11.77
CA MET A 419 32.30 32.42 -12.74
C MET A 419 33.21 33.48 -12.12
N THR A 420 34.30 33.77 -12.84
CA THR A 420 35.25 34.84 -12.56
C THR A 420 35.27 35.78 -13.75
N PHE A 421 35.23 37.08 -13.49
CA PHE A 421 35.17 38.13 -14.51
C PHE A 421 36.37 39.06 -14.34
N GLY A 422 36.95 39.51 -15.46
CA GLY A 422 38.03 40.50 -15.46
C GLY A 422 37.51 41.92 -15.26
N ASP A 423 38.44 42.86 -15.11
CA ASP A 423 38.16 44.30 -15.14
C ASP A 423 38.10 44.88 -16.56
N ASP A 424 38.50 44.09 -17.56
CA ASP A 424 38.43 44.36 -19.01
C ASP A 424 37.09 43.92 -19.65
N VAL A 425 36.08 43.60 -18.84
CA VAL A 425 34.75 43.18 -19.31
C VAL A 425 33.88 44.40 -19.62
N GLU A 426 33.55 44.60 -20.89
CA GLU A 426 32.61 45.62 -21.37
C GLU A 426 31.19 45.44 -20.78
N ASP A 427 30.57 46.51 -20.28
CA ASP A 427 29.26 46.44 -19.60
C ASP A 427 28.12 45.97 -20.52
N ASP A 428 28.04 46.45 -21.78
CA ASP A 428 27.01 46.02 -22.76
C ASP A 428 27.42 44.75 -23.53
N SER A 429 27.92 43.77 -22.79
CA SER A 429 28.24 42.41 -23.28
C SER A 429 27.49 41.34 -22.45
N PRO A 430 27.34 40.11 -22.96
CA PRO A 430 26.82 39.00 -22.17
C PRO A 430 27.65 38.77 -20.89
N ALA A 431 28.97 38.95 -20.97
CA ALA A 431 29.88 38.87 -19.83
C ALA A 431 29.62 40.00 -18.80
N GLY A 432 29.41 41.23 -19.27
CA GLY A 432 29.14 42.41 -18.44
C GLY A 432 27.81 42.31 -17.69
N TYR A 433 26.75 41.84 -18.35
CA TYR A 433 25.48 41.57 -17.69
C TYR A 433 25.59 40.42 -16.67
N LEU A 434 26.32 39.34 -16.97
CA LEU A 434 26.53 38.24 -16.01
C LEU A 434 27.38 38.69 -14.80
N LYS A 435 28.40 39.52 -15.01
CA LYS A 435 29.17 40.20 -13.95
C LYS A 435 28.24 41.09 -13.10
N ALA A 436 27.41 41.90 -13.74
CA ALA A 436 26.48 42.80 -13.07
C ALA A 436 25.37 42.06 -12.30
N ILE A 437 24.91 40.88 -12.74
CA ILE A 437 23.97 40.03 -11.97
C ILE A 437 24.69 39.41 -10.76
N LYS A 438 25.94 38.95 -10.91
CA LYS A 438 26.75 38.43 -9.79
C LYS A 438 27.01 39.49 -8.72
N GLU A 439 27.13 40.76 -9.13
CA GLU A 439 27.33 41.92 -8.25
C GLU A 439 26.01 42.61 -7.83
N GLU A 440 24.84 41.99 -8.06
CA GLU A 440 23.50 42.49 -7.71
C GLU A 440 23.13 43.87 -8.34
N ARG A 441 23.86 44.30 -9.38
CA ARG A 441 23.65 45.54 -10.15
C ARG A 441 22.65 45.41 -11.30
N GLN A 442 22.34 44.19 -11.72
CA GLN A 442 21.39 43.84 -12.81
C GLN A 442 20.62 42.57 -12.44
N THR A 443 19.56 42.23 -13.20
CA THR A 443 18.76 41.02 -12.97
C THR A 443 18.78 40.08 -14.17
N TYR A 444 18.45 38.81 -13.95
CA TYR A 444 18.26 37.84 -15.04
C TYR A 444 17.24 38.32 -16.08
N ALA A 445 16.25 39.11 -15.67
CA ALA A 445 15.21 39.61 -16.56
C ALA A 445 15.72 40.67 -17.55
N THR A 446 16.63 41.56 -17.13
CA THR A 446 17.22 42.56 -18.03
C THR A 446 18.20 41.92 -19.02
N LEU A 447 18.97 40.91 -18.59
CA LEU A 447 19.77 40.07 -19.50
C LEU A 447 18.89 39.33 -20.52
N PHE A 448 17.79 38.70 -20.08
CA PHE A 448 16.89 37.98 -20.98
C PHE A 448 16.18 38.90 -21.98
N GLU A 449 15.75 40.11 -21.56
CA GLU A 449 15.20 41.14 -22.45
C GLU A 449 16.24 41.61 -23.48
N ARG A 450 17.51 41.81 -23.07
CA ARG A 450 18.62 42.18 -23.96
C ARG A 450 18.94 41.09 -24.99
N LEU A 451 18.94 39.82 -24.58
CA LEU A 451 19.14 38.66 -25.46
C LEU A 451 17.98 38.49 -26.45
N CYS A 452 16.73 38.63 -25.99
CA CYS A 452 15.55 38.62 -26.87
C CYS A 452 15.61 39.74 -27.91
N SER A 453 15.99 40.96 -27.49
CA SER A 453 16.18 42.09 -28.41
C SER A 453 17.24 41.79 -29.48
N ALA A 454 18.37 41.18 -29.11
CA ALA A 454 19.40 40.76 -30.06
C ALA A 454 18.94 39.63 -31.02
N ALA A 455 18.00 38.79 -30.57
CA ALA A 455 17.38 37.71 -31.36
C ALA A 455 16.22 38.18 -32.28
N GLY A 456 15.86 39.46 -32.24
CA GLY A 456 14.70 40.02 -32.96
C GLY A 456 13.35 39.65 -32.34
N LEU A 457 13.32 39.31 -31.05
CA LEU A 457 12.12 38.93 -30.30
C LEU A 457 11.59 40.11 -29.48
N HIS A 458 10.26 40.25 -29.39
CA HIS A 458 9.64 41.17 -28.45
C HIS A 458 9.61 40.54 -27.04
N SER A 459 10.38 41.11 -26.12
CA SER A 459 10.37 40.80 -24.70
C SER A 459 10.17 42.07 -23.89
N LYS A 460 9.72 41.92 -22.65
CA LYS A 460 9.41 42.98 -21.71
C LYS A 460 9.81 42.58 -20.30
N THR A 461 10.67 43.35 -19.62
CA THR A 461 10.86 43.17 -18.17
C THR A 461 9.62 43.68 -17.40
N VAL A 462 9.00 42.78 -16.65
CA VAL A 462 7.88 43.00 -15.74
C VAL A 462 8.44 43.18 -14.33
N HIS A 463 7.89 44.13 -13.56
CA HIS A 463 8.30 44.43 -12.18
C HIS A 463 7.12 44.20 -11.24
N GLY A 464 7.39 43.80 -9.99
CA GLY A 464 6.34 43.59 -8.99
C GLY A 464 6.85 42.94 -7.70
N TYR A 465 5.99 42.15 -7.07
CA TYR A 465 6.26 41.38 -5.85
C TYR A 465 6.31 39.87 -6.14
N MET A 466 7.14 39.14 -5.38
CA MET A 466 7.26 37.69 -5.47
C MET A 466 7.11 37.04 -4.09
N LYS A 467 6.36 35.93 -3.96
CA LYS A 467 6.28 35.14 -2.72
C LYS A 467 7.56 34.32 -2.50
N GLY A 468 8.68 35.01 -2.32
CA GLY A 468 10.04 34.49 -2.38
C GLY A 468 10.49 33.56 -1.25
N VAL A 469 11.81 33.39 -1.13
CA VAL A 469 12.44 32.75 0.03
C VAL A 469 12.17 33.62 1.26
N ARG A 470 11.85 33.01 2.41
CA ARG A 470 11.40 33.69 3.65
C ARG A 470 10.05 34.43 3.57
N TYR A 471 9.25 34.26 2.51
CA TYR A 471 7.84 34.68 2.51
C TYR A 471 7.04 33.86 3.54
N ASN A 472 6.18 34.53 4.31
CA ASN A 472 5.17 33.92 5.16
C ASN A 472 3.78 34.41 4.70
N PRO A 473 2.70 33.61 4.79
CA PRO A 473 1.35 34.05 4.41
C PRO A 473 0.73 35.20 5.23
N ASP A 474 1.43 35.71 6.26
CA ASP A 474 1.03 36.89 7.03
C ASP A 474 1.88 38.13 6.75
N HIS A 475 2.48 38.21 5.56
CA HIS A 475 3.22 39.36 5.03
C HIS A 475 2.31 40.23 4.14
N HIS A 476 2.36 41.55 4.34
CA HIS A 476 1.72 42.54 3.46
C HIS A 476 2.79 43.31 2.68
N PHE A 477 2.56 43.61 1.40
CA PHE A 477 3.62 44.12 0.52
C PHE A 477 3.77 45.65 0.57
N GLU A 478 4.87 46.12 1.17
CA GLU A 478 5.08 47.54 1.53
C GLU A 478 5.81 48.35 0.45
N GLY A 479 5.22 48.41 -0.75
CA GLY A 479 5.65 49.35 -1.80
C GLY A 479 7.05 49.04 -2.40
N PRO A 480 7.73 50.05 -2.99
CA PRO A 480 9.02 49.84 -3.66
C PRO A 480 10.16 49.37 -2.74
N GLY A 481 10.01 49.50 -1.42
CA GLY A 481 11.03 49.12 -0.43
C GLY A 481 10.89 47.69 0.11
N ASP A 482 9.90 46.92 -0.34
CA ASP A 482 9.67 45.57 0.17
C ASP A 482 10.82 44.61 -0.19
N ARG A 483 11.27 43.80 0.78
CA ARG A 483 12.31 42.77 0.57
C ARG A 483 11.93 41.68 -0.45
N HIS A 484 10.67 41.62 -0.86
CA HIS A 484 10.12 40.66 -1.81
C HIS A 484 9.87 41.25 -3.21
N ARG A 485 10.40 42.45 -3.52
CA ARG A 485 10.38 43.01 -4.89
C ARG A 485 11.09 42.06 -5.88
N GLY A 486 10.63 42.05 -7.13
CA GLY A 486 11.15 41.15 -8.15
C GLY A 486 10.95 41.63 -9.59
N THR A 487 11.67 40.97 -10.50
CA THR A 487 11.58 41.20 -11.96
C THR A 487 11.64 39.89 -12.72
N TRP A 488 10.71 39.70 -13.65
CA TRP A 488 10.63 38.57 -14.58
C TRP A 488 10.32 39.11 -15.99
N ASN A 489 10.09 38.25 -16.97
CA ASN A 489 9.79 38.66 -18.34
C ASN A 489 8.39 38.25 -18.79
N ALA A 490 7.82 39.07 -19.67
CA ALA A 490 6.84 38.65 -20.65
C ALA A 490 7.50 38.66 -22.05
N VAL A 491 7.27 37.62 -22.85
CA VAL A 491 7.83 37.49 -24.21
C VAL A 491 6.73 37.12 -25.20
N LEU A 492 6.78 37.66 -26.42
CA LEU A 492 5.84 37.36 -27.49
C LEU A 492 6.32 36.16 -28.29
N VAL A 493 5.53 35.08 -28.33
CA VAL A 493 5.84 33.82 -29.03
C VAL A 493 4.65 33.42 -29.89
N ASP A 494 4.87 33.20 -31.19
CA ASP A 494 3.84 32.88 -32.20
C ASP A 494 2.60 33.81 -32.17
N GLY A 495 2.77 35.05 -31.67
CA GLY A 495 1.72 36.08 -31.54
C GLY A 495 1.06 36.18 -30.16
N GLU A 496 1.43 35.36 -29.18
CA GLU A 496 0.88 35.37 -27.81
C GLU A 496 1.92 35.79 -26.77
N TRP A 497 1.51 36.57 -25.76
CA TRP A 497 2.39 36.93 -24.63
C TRP A 497 2.49 35.77 -23.63
N ARG A 498 3.73 35.47 -23.21
CA ARG A 498 4.09 34.35 -22.33
C ARG A 498 5.01 34.81 -21.21
N LEU A 499 4.84 34.25 -20.01
CA LEU A 499 5.65 34.63 -18.84
C LEU A 499 6.87 33.71 -18.71
N ILE A 500 8.02 34.28 -18.38
CA ILE A 500 9.28 33.58 -18.13
C ILE A 500 9.97 34.19 -16.91
N ASP A 501 10.48 33.35 -16.01
CA ASP A 501 11.45 33.77 -14.98
C ASP A 501 12.75 32.97 -15.11
N CYS A 502 13.81 33.63 -15.57
CA CYS A 502 15.14 33.00 -15.69
C CYS A 502 15.91 32.94 -14.37
N HIS A 503 15.55 33.71 -13.33
CA HIS A 503 16.20 33.64 -12.03
C HIS A 503 15.76 32.38 -11.29
N TRP A 504 14.46 32.18 -11.11
CA TRP A 504 13.89 30.97 -10.53
C TRP A 504 14.10 29.76 -11.46
N GLY A 505 14.01 29.96 -12.77
CA GLY A 505 14.36 28.95 -13.77
C GLY A 505 15.82 28.46 -13.72
N SER A 506 16.74 29.19 -13.09
CA SER A 506 18.17 28.83 -12.96
C SER A 506 18.55 28.11 -11.66
N ARG A 507 17.65 28.02 -10.67
CA ARG A 507 17.98 27.60 -9.30
C ARG A 507 17.00 26.56 -8.77
N HIS A 508 17.47 25.33 -8.56
CA HIS A 508 16.73 24.35 -7.77
C HIS A 508 17.11 24.52 -6.29
N VAL A 509 16.20 25.12 -5.52
CA VAL A 509 16.38 25.35 -4.08
C VAL A 509 15.93 24.11 -3.31
N THR A 510 16.90 23.27 -2.92
CA THR A 510 16.67 22.16 -1.99
C THR A 510 16.44 22.71 -0.59
N GLY A 511 15.17 22.90 -0.22
CA GLY A 511 14.79 23.68 0.96
C GLY A 511 14.94 22.95 2.30
N ASP A 512 16.00 23.27 3.04
CA ASP A 512 15.98 23.16 4.51
C ASP A 512 16.51 24.45 5.18
N ASP A 513 15.58 25.34 5.55
CA ASP A 513 15.83 26.70 6.05
C ASP A 513 16.55 26.78 7.43
N GLN A 514 17.08 25.67 7.95
CA GLN A 514 17.99 25.64 9.12
C GLN A 514 19.43 26.00 8.73
N VAL A 515 19.75 25.89 7.44
CA VAL A 515 21.07 26.11 6.85
C VAL A 515 21.31 27.62 6.64
N SER A 516 22.51 28.13 6.94
CA SER A 516 22.81 29.56 6.73
C SER A 516 22.81 29.91 5.23
N VAL A 517 22.66 31.20 4.89
CA VAL A 517 22.64 31.64 3.49
C VAL A 517 23.90 31.22 2.74
N ASP A 518 25.03 31.20 3.44
CA ASP A 518 26.36 30.81 2.93
C ASP A 518 26.50 29.29 2.70
N GLN A 519 25.61 28.48 3.29
CA GLN A 519 25.58 27.03 3.19
C GLN A 519 24.41 26.50 2.33
N LEU A 520 23.51 27.37 1.84
CA LEU A 520 22.40 26.99 0.96
C LEU A 520 22.93 26.33 -0.31
N THR A 521 22.79 25.00 -0.42
CA THR A 521 23.20 24.20 -1.57
C THR A 521 22.31 24.49 -2.79
N THR A 522 22.54 25.63 -3.43
CA THR A 522 21.85 26.04 -4.66
C THR A 522 22.32 25.15 -5.80
N VAL A 523 21.56 24.09 -6.07
CA VAL A 523 21.84 23.18 -7.19
C VAL A 523 21.38 23.86 -8.48
N TYR A 524 22.34 24.15 -9.37
CA TYR A 524 22.07 24.67 -10.71
C TYR A 524 21.49 23.55 -11.60
N LYS A 525 20.17 23.38 -11.51
CA LYS A 525 19.30 22.48 -12.29
C LYS A 525 18.16 23.37 -12.80
N TYR A 526 17.93 23.39 -14.12
CA TYR A 526 16.91 24.27 -14.68
C TYR A 526 15.51 23.83 -14.26
N GLU A 527 14.63 24.79 -13.96
CA GLU A 527 13.24 24.54 -13.56
C GLU A 527 12.29 24.92 -14.69
N GLU A 528 11.85 23.91 -15.45
CA GLU A 528 10.99 24.02 -16.63
C GLU A 528 9.66 24.72 -16.32
N PHE A 529 9.16 24.69 -15.09
CA PHE A 529 7.93 25.43 -14.72
C PHE A 529 8.02 26.92 -15.08
N TYR A 530 9.17 27.56 -14.89
CA TYR A 530 9.37 29.01 -15.12
C TYR A 530 9.61 29.39 -16.60
N PHE A 531 9.49 28.44 -17.52
CA PHE A 531 9.51 28.69 -18.96
C PHE A 531 8.09 28.69 -19.53
N LEU A 532 7.66 29.80 -20.13
CA LEU A 532 6.33 29.99 -20.75
C LEU A 532 5.16 29.64 -19.80
N THR A 533 5.30 29.93 -18.51
CA THR A 533 4.34 29.56 -17.46
C THR A 533 2.96 30.12 -17.78
N ASP A 534 1.91 29.31 -17.60
CA ASP A 534 0.54 29.78 -17.78
C ASP A 534 0.19 30.84 -16.71
N PRO A 535 -0.45 31.97 -17.07
CA PRO A 535 -0.56 33.10 -16.14
C PRO A 535 -1.30 32.80 -14.84
N GLU A 536 -2.33 31.95 -14.87
CA GLU A 536 -3.05 31.51 -13.67
C GLU A 536 -2.23 30.61 -12.73
N GLN A 537 -1.04 30.17 -13.14
CA GLN A 537 -0.11 29.40 -12.30
C GLN A 537 1.00 30.30 -11.75
N LEU A 538 1.51 31.24 -12.54
CA LEU A 538 2.57 32.14 -12.08
C LEU A 538 2.04 33.21 -11.09
N ILE A 539 0.78 33.64 -11.24
CA ILE A 539 0.15 34.65 -10.37
C ILE A 539 0.07 34.23 -8.89
N ASP A 540 0.09 32.93 -8.57
CA ASP A 540 0.16 32.44 -7.19
C ASP A 540 1.41 32.94 -6.46
N THR A 541 2.49 33.22 -7.21
CA THR A 541 3.79 33.62 -6.68
C THR A 541 4.32 34.95 -7.20
N HIS A 542 3.90 35.46 -8.36
CA HIS A 542 4.42 36.69 -8.98
C HIS A 542 3.28 37.69 -9.29
N PHE A 543 3.26 38.83 -8.58
CA PHE A 543 2.23 39.87 -8.74
C PHE A 543 2.83 41.14 -9.34
N PRO A 544 2.49 41.53 -10.59
CA PRO A 544 3.07 42.70 -11.25
C PRO A 544 2.51 44.03 -10.74
N ASP A 545 3.34 45.08 -10.77
CA ASP A 545 2.96 46.48 -10.48
C ASP A 545 1.88 47.01 -11.43
N GLN A 546 1.86 46.47 -12.65
CA GLN A 546 0.97 46.85 -13.75
C GLN A 546 -0.03 45.69 -13.99
N PRO A 547 -1.33 45.85 -13.65
CA PRO A 547 -2.31 44.76 -13.70
C PRO A 547 -2.44 44.08 -15.06
N GLU A 548 -2.19 44.80 -16.16
CA GLU A 548 -2.23 44.27 -17.51
C GLU A 548 -1.19 43.16 -17.78
N TRP A 549 -0.05 43.17 -17.07
CA TRP A 549 0.98 42.13 -17.17
C TRP A 549 0.69 40.90 -16.30
N GLN A 550 -0.47 40.84 -15.63
CA GLN A 550 -0.98 39.58 -15.07
C GLN A 550 -1.40 38.61 -16.18
N LEU A 551 -1.72 39.10 -17.39
CA LEU A 551 -2.19 38.31 -18.53
C LEU A 551 -3.39 37.39 -18.21
N LEU A 552 -4.25 37.80 -17.26
CA LEU A 552 -5.50 37.12 -16.88
C LEU A 552 -6.72 37.80 -17.52
N ASP A 553 -7.77 37.04 -17.80
CA ASP A 553 -9.09 37.56 -18.21
C ASP A 553 -9.72 38.48 -17.15
N LYS A 554 -9.61 38.08 -15.87
CA LYS A 554 -9.94 38.90 -14.72
C LYS A 554 -8.69 39.09 -13.87
N THR A 555 -8.27 40.34 -13.69
CA THR A 555 -7.14 40.69 -12.83
C THR A 555 -7.43 40.44 -11.35
N LEU A 556 -6.38 40.02 -10.64
CA LEU A 556 -6.32 39.80 -9.20
C LEU A 556 -5.92 41.11 -8.49
N SER A 557 -6.48 41.41 -7.32
CA SER A 557 -5.99 42.53 -6.50
C SER A 557 -4.79 42.13 -5.65
N LEU A 558 -4.02 43.10 -5.15
CA LEU A 558 -2.89 42.83 -4.24
C LEU A 558 -3.37 42.10 -2.95
N ALA A 559 -4.54 42.47 -2.43
CA ALA A 559 -5.12 41.83 -1.25
C ALA A 559 -5.56 40.38 -1.53
N ASP A 560 -6.09 40.08 -2.72
CA ASP A 560 -6.39 38.70 -3.11
C ASP A 560 -5.10 37.87 -3.30
N PHE A 561 -4.03 38.49 -3.80
CA PHE A 561 -2.72 37.86 -3.93
C PHE A 561 -2.05 37.57 -2.58
N GLU A 562 -2.07 38.52 -1.65
CA GLU A 562 -1.61 38.35 -0.26
C GLU A 562 -2.38 37.22 0.44
N ALA A 563 -3.71 37.21 0.30
CA ALA A 563 -4.55 36.17 0.87
C ALA A 563 -4.32 34.79 0.22
N GLY A 564 -3.90 34.72 -1.04
CA GLY A 564 -3.72 33.47 -1.78
C GLY A 564 -2.60 32.57 -1.23
N VAL A 565 -2.85 31.25 -1.24
CA VAL A 565 -1.84 30.22 -0.90
C VAL A 565 -0.56 30.42 -1.73
N LYS A 566 0.61 30.12 -1.16
CA LYS A 566 1.85 29.99 -1.93
C LYS A 566 1.95 28.56 -2.46
N CYS A 567 1.82 28.38 -3.77
CA CYS A 567 2.08 27.12 -4.47
C CYS A 567 3.49 27.13 -5.09
N TRP A 568 4.16 25.99 -5.10
CA TRP A 568 5.47 25.78 -5.75
C TRP A 568 5.30 25.05 -7.09
N PRO A 569 6.31 25.04 -7.99
CA PRO A 569 6.29 24.29 -9.25
C PRO A 569 5.75 22.86 -9.17
N LEU A 570 6.11 22.13 -8.11
CA LEU A 570 5.71 20.73 -7.92
C LEU A 570 4.20 20.55 -7.67
N PHE A 571 3.49 21.56 -7.16
CA PHE A 571 2.03 21.55 -7.05
C PHE A 571 1.37 21.34 -8.42
N TYR A 572 1.81 22.12 -9.42
CA TYR A 572 1.28 22.04 -10.78
C TYR A 572 1.74 20.77 -11.50
N LYS A 573 2.99 20.34 -11.28
CA LYS A 573 3.53 19.10 -11.85
C LYS A 573 2.79 17.85 -11.34
N LEU A 574 2.39 17.80 -10.06
CA LEU A 574 1.60 16.72 -9.47
C LEU A 574 0.08 16.83 -9.77
N HIS A 575 -0.32 17.75 -10.66
CA HIS A 575 -1.73 18.06 -10.97
C HIS A 575 -2.59 18.33 -9.73
N ALA A 576 -1.97 18.95 -8.70
CA ALA A 576 -2.59 19.18 -7.41
C ALA A 576 -3.60 20.34 -7.43
N SER A 577 -4.45 20.40 -6.41
CA SER A 577 -5.50 21.40 -6.27
C SER A 577 -5.76 21.78 -4.81
N LEU A 578 -6.14 23.04 -4.59
CA LEU A 578 -6.49 23.59 -3.28
C LEU A 578 -7.92 23.17 -2.91
N ALA A 579 -8.08 21.93 -2.43
CA ALA A 579 -9.38 21.26 -2.33
C ALA A 579 -10.24 21.72 -1.13
N SER A 580 -9.64 22.24 -0.06
CA SER A 580 -10.39 22.83 1.07
C SER A 580 -10.30 24.36 1.16
N HIS A 581 -9.09 24.93 1.01
CA HIS A 581 -8.81 26.33 1.33
C HIS A 581 -7.99 27.02 0.24
N LYS A 582 -8.49 28.14 -0.29
CA LYS A 582 -7.76 29.02 -1.22
C LYS A 582 -7.03 30.19 -0.54
N SER A 583 -7.28 30.37 0.75
CA SER A 583 -6.56 31.32 1.60
C SER A 583 -5.32 30.66 2.19
N GLY A 584 -4.16 31.30 2.05
CA GLY A 584 -2.93 30.94 2.76
C GLY A 584 -3.00 31.24 4.26
N MET A 585 -3.92 32.11 4.68
CA MET A 585 -4.25 32.37 6.09
C MET A 585 -5.47 31.53 6.52
N LEU A 586 -5.31 30.75 7.57
CA LEU A 586 -6.32 29.84 8.12
C LEU A 586 -6.59 30.18 9.58
N HIS A 587 -7.83 30.07 10.04
CA HIS A 587 -8.18 30.20 11.45
C HIS A 587 -8.72 28.87 11.98
N THR A 588 -8.34 28.48 13.20
CA THR A 588 -8.80 27.22 13.80
C THR A 588 -10.20 27.34 14.39
N GLU A 589 -11.04 26.31 14.20
CA GLU A 589 -12.24 26.11 14.99
C GLU A 589 -11.93 25.20 16.19
N ASN A 590 -12.08 25.73 17.42
CA ASN A 590 -11.78 25.01 18.67
C ASN A 590 -10.37 24.36 18.67
N GLY A 591 -9.36 25.11 18.21
CA GLY A 591 -7.98 24.65 18.10
C GLY A 591 -7.76 23.52 17.08
N THR A 592 -8.66 23.32 16.12
CA THR A 592 -8.52 22.34 15.03
C THR A 592 -8.73 23.01 13.67
N VAL A 593 -8.05 22.53 12.63
CA VAL A 593 -8.31 22.91 11.22
C VAL A 593 -8.03 21.71 10.30
N GLU A 594 -8.80 21.55 9.22
CA GLU A 594 -8.56 20.53 8.19
C GLU A 594 -8.07 21.19 6.89
N LEU A 595 -7.03 20.61 6.28
CA LEU A 595 -6.50 21.00 4.99
C LEU A 595 -6.58 19.84 4.01
N ARG A 596 -7.04 20.10 2.78
CA ARG A 596 -7.10 19.08 1.71
C ARG A 596 -6.36 19.55 0.46
N VAL A 597 -5.47 18.70 -0.03
CA VAL A 597 -4.75 18.87 -1.31
C VAL A 597 -5.25 17.79 -2.27
N GLY A 598 -6.06 18.18 -3.25
CA GLY A 598 -6.67 17.25 -4.20
C GLY A 598 -5.76 16.91 -5.38
N PHE A 599 -5.93 15.74 -5.98
CA PHE A 599 -5.18 15.24 -7.14
C PHE A 599 -6.06 14.34 -8.03
N GLN A 600 -5.58 13.95 -9.22
CA GLN A 600 -6.34 13.06 -10.12
C GLN A 600 -6.33 11.62 -9.60
N LYS A 601 -7.45 10.90 -9.72
CA LYS A 601 -7.58 9.52 -9.20
C LYS A 601 -6.60 8.54 -9.84
N GLU A 602 -6.26 8.80 -11.09
CA GLU A 602 -5.28 8.08 -11.91
C GLU A 602 -3.85 8.19 -11.36
N ASP A 603 -3.58 9.16 -10.46
CA ASP A 603 -2.28 9.45 -9.86
C ASP A 603 -2.20 9.05 -8.37
N PHE A 604 -3.28 8.57 -7.76
CA PHE A 604 -3.35 8.12 -6.35
C PHE A 604 -2.23 7.15 -5.94
N THR A 605 -1.80 6.26 -6.85
CA THR A 605 -0.68 5.32 -6.60
C THR A 605 0.70 5.87 -6.99
N LYS A 606 0.75 7.03 -7.64
CA LYS A 606 1.96 7.69 -8.15
C LYS A 606 2.39 8.89 -7.32
N VAL A 607 1.51 9.48 -6.51
CA VAL A 607 1.86 10.60 -5.63
C VAL A 607 2.17 10.16 -4.21
N ARG A 608 3.02 10.93 -3.54
CA ARG A 608 3.18 10.93 -2.08
C ARG A 608 3.21 12.37 -1.62
N PHE A 609 2.44 12.70 -0.59
CA PHE A 609 2.58 13.94 0.16
C PHE A 609 3.14 13.68 1.56
N SER A 610 3.78 14.69 2.11
CA SER A 610 4.22 14.77 3.52
C SER A 610 4.09 16.23 3.98
N TYR A 611 4.30 16.48 5.27
CA TYR A 611 4.11 17.79 5.87
C TYR A 611 5.18 18.09 6.92
N ARG A 612 5.32 19.37 7.26
CA ARG A 612 6.10 19.83 8.40
C ARG A 612 5.35 20.98 9.09
N LEU A 613 4.98 20.80 10.36
CA LEU A 613 4.31 21.83 11.18
C LEU A 613 5.34 22.53 12.09
N LYS A 614 5.32 23.86 12.12
CA LYS A 614 6.21 24.70 12.93
C LYS A 614 5.43 25.85 13.57
N THR A 615 5.97 26.50 14.60
CA THR A 615 5.53 27.86 14.96
C THR A 615 5.90 28.85 13.84
N LYS A 616 5.32 30.06 13.84
CA LYS A 616 5.74 31.17 12.97
C LYS A 616 7.24 31.46 13.09
N ASP A 617 7.78 31.34 14.31
CA ASP A 617 9.19 31.53 14.63
C ASP A 617 10.05 30.28 14.33
N ARG A 618 9.49 29.33 13.55
CA ARG A 618 10.16 28.15 12.96
C ARG A 618 10.68 27.15 14.00
N VAL A 619 10.07 27.13 15.18
CA VAL A 619 10.31 26.10 16.21
C VAL A 619 9.47 24.86 15.86
N ASN A 620 10.10 23.70 15.80
CA ASN A 620 9.45 22.42 15.44
C ASN A 620 8.76 21.73 16.64
N THR A 621 8.85 22.29 17.85
CA THR A 621 8.37 21.66 19.10
C THR A 621 7.59 22.63 19.97
N VAL A 622 6.67 22.09 20.78
CA VAL A 622 6.00 22.77 21.90
C VAL A 622 6.07 21.83 23.11
N ASP A 623 6.45 22.35 24.28
CA ASP A 623 6.64 21.58 25.53
C ASP A 623 7.50 20.31 25.38
N GLY A 624 8.49 20.36 24.48
CA GLY A 624 9.38 19.23 24.17
C GLY A 624 8.78 18.16 23.24
N VAL A 625 7.56 18.35 22.74
CA VAL A 625 6.89 17.46 21.78
C VAL A 625 6.98 18.03 20.37
N ASP A 626 7.35 17.19 19.40
CA ASP A 626 7.34 17.54 17.97
C ASP A 626 5.91 17.92 17.50
N LEU A 627 5.78 19.09 16.90
CA LEU A 627 4.52 19.63 16.37
C LEU A 627 3.89 18.75 15.28
N ASN A 628 4.69 18.02 14.51
CA ASN A 628 4.20 17.08 13.50
C ASN A 628 3.29 16.01 14.13
N ARG A 629 3.50 15.65 15.41
CA ARG A 629 2.68 14.69 16.14
C ARG A 629 1.25 15.17 16.41
N TYR A 630 0.93 16.44 16.16
CA TYR A 630 -0.43 16.96 16.30
C TYR A 630 -1.18 17.06 14.95
N VAL A 631 -0.58 16.56 13.87
CA VAL A 631 -1.22 16.42 12.56
C VAL A 631 -1.70 14.98 12.35
N LEU A 632 -2.86 14.85 11.72
CA LEU A 632 -3.46 13.61 11.22
C LEU A 632 -3.46 13.70 9.69
N GLN A 633 -2.51 13.00 9.05
CA GLN A 633 -2.47 12.86 7.58
C GLN A 633 -3.27 11.62 7.14
N GLU A 634 -4.18 11.78 6.17
CA GLU A 634 -5.01 10.70 5.61
C GLU A 634 -5.02 10.76 4.07
N THR A 635 -4.70 9.65 3.40
CA THR A 635 -4.67 9.58 1.93
C THR A 635 -5.99 9.01 1.40
N MET A 636 -6.76 9.81 0.67
CA MET A 636 -8.04 9.44 0.03
C MET A 636 -7.86 9.31 -1.50
N GLU A 637 -8.83 8.71 -2.21
CA GLU A 637 -8.73 8.41 -3.66
C GLU A 637 -8.43 9.63 -4.56
N ASP A 638 -8.83 10.83 -4.13
CA ASP A 638 -8.75 12.09 -4.89
C ASP A 638 -8.12 13.25 -4.09
N HIS A 639 -7.68 13.03 -2.85
CA HIS A 639 -7.01 14.05 -2.04
C HIS A 639 -6.21 13.49 -0.87
N GLU A 640 -5.21 14.24 -0.43
CA GLU A 640 -4.60 14.09 0.89
C GLU A 640 -5.29 15.06 1.86
N SER A 641 -5.69 14.58 3.04
CA SER A 641 -6.18 15.42 4.15
C SER A 641 -5.14 15.53 5.25
N PHE A 642 -5.03 16.72 5.85
CA PHE A 642 -4.20 17.04 7.01
C PHE A 642 -5.09 17.73 8.07
N THR A 643 -5.58 16.98 9.05
CA THR A 643 -6.28 17.56 10.20
C THR A 643 -5.24 17.94 11.27
N VAL A 644 -5.04 19.24 11.45
CA VAL A 644 -4.09 19.82 12.40
C VAL A 644 -4.80 20.18 13.70
N GLN A 645 -4.23 19.78 14.84
CA GLN A 645 -4.70 20.12 16.17
C GLN A 645 -3.67 21.01 16.86
N ILE A 646 -4.04 22.21 17.29
CA ILE A 646 -3.08 23.18 17.81
C ILE A 646 -3.02 23.07 19.34
N PRO A 647 -1.83 22.81 19.94
CA PRO A 647 -1.69 22.59 21.38
C PRO A 647 -1.60 23.86 22.23
N ALA A 648 -1.22 25.01 21.64
CA ALA A 648 -1.07 26.29 22.33
C ALA A 648 -1.48 27.47 21.42
N ASP A 649 -1.90 28.59 21.99
CA ASP A 649 -2.34 29.75 21.22
C ASP A 649 -1.16 30.37 20.43
N GLY A 650 -1.40 30.83 19.20
CA GLY A 650 -0.35 31.43 18.38
C GLY A 650 -0.54 31.31 16.86
N ARG A 651 0.58 31.44 16.14
CA ARG A 651 0.64 31.31 14.67
C ARG A 651 1.60 30.17 14.30
N TYR A 652 1.20 29.35 13.35
CA TYR A 652 1.91 28.13 12.94
C TYR A 652 2.03 28.05 11.42
N LEU A 653 3.19 27.65 10.92
CA LEU A 653 3.42 27.38 9.50
C LEU A 653 3.23 25.87 9.26
N ILE A 654 2.39 25.51 8.27
CA ILE A 654 2.34 24.14 7.75
C ILE A 654 2.86 24.11 6.31
N GLU A 655 4.03 23.52 6.16
CA GLU A 655 4.71 23.28 4.89
C GLU A 655 4.24 21.92 4.36
N ILE A 656 3.54 21.89 3.23
CA ILE A 656 3.20 20.65 2.52
C ILE A 656 4.29 20.38 1.49
N TYR A 657 4.78 19.14 1.50
CA TYR A 657 5.75 18.60 0.56
C TYR A 657 5.10 17.47 -0.25
N GLY A 658 5.67 17.14 -1.39
CA GLY A 658 5.24 15.97 -2.16
C GLY A 658 6.30 15.49 -3.15
N GLY A 659 5.98 14.45 -3.91
CA GLY A 659 6.83 13.88 -4.94
C GLY A 659 6.16 12.72 -5.68
N GLU A 660 6.79 12.28 -6.76
CA GLU A 660 6.40 11.07 -7.50
C GLU A 660 6.96 9.84 -6.79
N ASP A 661 6.07 8.93 -6.40
CA ASP A 661 6.38 7.69 -5.68
C ASP A 661 6.87 6.61 -6.65
N THR A 662 8.16 6.70 -7.01
CA THR A 662 8.88 5.78 -7.90
C THR A 662 8.94 4.33 -7.38
N GLY A 663 8.50 4.08 -6.15
CA GLY A 663 8.61 2.79 -5.46
C GLY A 663 9.94 2.60 -4.71
N ASP A 664 10.97 3.37 -5.06
CA ASP A 664 12.24 3.42 -4.33
C ASP A 664 12.26 4.62 -3.37
N LYS A 665 12.45 4.35 -2.08
CA LYS A 665 12.48 5.37 -1.03
C LYS A 665 13.77 6.20 -1.05
N GLU A 666 14.86 5.70 -1.63
CA GLU A 666 16.13 6.42 -1.74
C GLU A 666 16.16 7.33 -2.99
N GLN A 667 15.25 7.11 -3.96
CA GLN A 667 15.13 7.90 -5.20
C GLN A 667 13.88 8.81 -5.25
N THR A 668 13.03 8.82 -4.22
CA THR A 668 11.86 9.70 -4.18
C THR A 668 12.28 11.14 -3.80
N GLU A 669 12.71 11.96 -4.78
CA GLU A 669 12.90 13.41 -4.59
C GLU A 669 11.57 14.05 -4.12
N THR A 670 11.46 14.44 -2.85
CA THR A 670 10.34 15.26 -2.36
C THR A 670 10.71 16.73 -2.24
N SER A 671 9.83 17.63 -2.70
CA SER A 671 10.02 19.08 -2.60
C SER A 671 8.73 19.78 -2.16
N ASN A 672 8.80 21.08 -1.90
CA ASN A 672 7.66 21.88 -1.45
C ASN A 672 6.53 21.89 -2.50
N VAL A 673 5.29 21.83 -2.00
CA VAL A 673 4.06 21.85 -2.79
C VAL A 673 3.25 23.11 -2.46
N CYS A 674 2.86 23.31 -1.20
CA CYS A 674 2.15 24.52 -0.78
C CYS A 674 2.41 24.89 0.70
N LEU A 675 2.11 26.14 1.08
CA LEU A 675 2.35 26.68 2.43
C LEU A 675 1.13 27.46 2.93
N TYR A 676 0.72 27.16 4.17
CA TYR A 676 -0.31 27.90 4.90
C TYR A 676 0.21 28.39 6.26
N MET A 677 -0.41 29.45 6.76
CA MET A 677 -0.31 29.95 8.12
C MET A 677 -1.62 29.64 8.86
N ILE A 678 -1.52 28.90 9.97
CA ILE A 678 -2.64 28.60 10.87
C ILE A 678 -2.57 29.58 12.05
N VAL A 679 -3.66 30.34 12.24
CA VAL A 679 -3.88 31.23 13.38
C VAL A 679 -4.79 30.51 14.37
N CYS A 680 -4.31 30.35 15.61
CA CYS A 680 -5.06 29.74 16.70
C CYS A 680 -5.24 30.73 17.85
N GLU A 681 -6.47 31.21 18.02
CA GLU A 681 -6.89 32.13 19.09
C GLU A 681 -7.44 31.41 20.33
N SER A 682 -7.72 30.11 20.21
CA SER A 682 -8.09 29.25 21.34
C SER A 682 -7.69 27.81 21.08
N ALA A 683 -6.60 27.39 21.72
CA ALA A 683 -5.99 26.08 21.60
C ALA A 683 -6.92 24.95 22.04
N LYS A 684 -6.67 23.76 21.51
CA LYS A 684 -7.56 22.62 21.74
C LYS A 684 -7.45 22.14 23.18
N GLN A 685 -8.55 22.21 23.93
CA GLN A 685 -8.59 21.71 25.30
C GLN A 685 -8.24 20.21 25.35
N ASN A 686 -7.27 19.85 26.18
CA ASN A 686 -6.70 18.50 26.26
C ASN A 686 -6.10 17.99 24.93
N CYS A 687 -5.45 18.86 24.15
CA CYS A 687 -4.73 18.47 22.95
C CYS A 687 -3.62 17.44 23.26
N THR A 688 -3.86 16.17 22.95
CA THR A 688 -2.87 15.10 23.10
C THR A 688 -2.17 14.86 21.75
N PRO A 689 -0.83 14.79 21.71
CA PRO A 689 -0.13 14.39 20.49
C PRO A 689 -0.56 12.97 20.10
N PHE A 690 -0.72 12.74 18.81
CA PHE A 690 -0.96 11.41 18.27
C PHE A 690 0.26 10.49 18.53
N PRO A 691 0.08 9.16 18.44
CA PRO A 691 1.19 8.23 18.40
C PRO A 691 2.07 8.47 17.15
N GLU A 692 3.37 8.23 17.28
CA GLU A 692 4.32 8.34 16.16
C GLU A 692 4.00 7.29 15.08
N CYS A 693 4.06 7.71 13.82
CA CYS A 693 3.76 6.88 12.66
C CYS A 693 4.58 7.39 11.46
N PRO A 694 5.35 6.54 10.75
CA PRO A 694 6.19 6.96 9.63
C PRO A 694 5.47 6.90 8.26
N ILE A 695 4.15 6.71 8.25
CA ILE A 695 3.31 6.62 7.05
C ILE A 695 2.04 7.47 7.22
N ALA A 696 1.39 7.79 6.09
CA ALA A 696 0.04 8.32 6.08
C ALA A 696 -0.95 7.32 6.70
N ARG A 697 -2.08 7.83 7.20
CA ARG A 697 -3.02 7.07 8.03
C ARG A 697 -4.28 6.70 7.24
N GLY A 698 -5.02 5.74 7.78
CA GLY A 698 -6.10 5.05 7.09
C GLY A 698 -5.54 3.96 6.17
N PRO A 699 -6.40 3.33 5.35
CA PRO A 699 -5.98 2.30 4.40
C PRO A 699 -5.05 2.88 3.32
N GLY A 700 -5.42 4.05 2.77
CA GLY A 700 -4.57 4.84 1.88
C GLY A 700 -4.02 4.11 0.66
N ARG A 701 -2.93 4.66 0.13
CA ARG A 701 -2.27 4.18 -1.10
C ARG A 701 -1.71 2.77 -0.96
N ASP A 702 -1.07 2.46 0.16
CA ASP A 702 -0.19 1.29 0.26
C ASP A 702 -1.01 -0.03 0.43
N VAL A 703 -2.23 0.05 0.97
CA VAL A 703 -3.26 -1.00 0.86
C VAL A 703 -3.62 -1.30 -0.60
N VAL A 704 -3.79 -0.27 -1.44
CA VAL A 704 -4.12 -0.45 -2.86
C VAL A 704 -2.91 -0.95 -3.66
N LYS A 705 -1.67 -0.57 -3.29
CA LYS A 705 -0.45 -1.17 -3.86
C LYS A 705 -0.31 -2.65 -3.50
N ALA A 706 -0.78 -3.08 -2.32
CA ALA A 706 -0.93 -4.49 -1.95
C ALA A 706 -2.15 -5.18 -2.61
N GLY A 707 -2.88 -4.50 -3.51
CA GLY A 707 -4.08 -5.01 -4.18
C GLY A 707 -5.29 -5.23 -3.27
N MET A 708 -5.25 -4.73 -2.04
CA MET A 708 -6.30 -4.89 -1.04
C MET A 708 -7.38 -3.80 -1.17
N THR A 709 -8.56 -4.03 -0.60
CA THR A 709 -9.65 -3.04 -0.58
C THR A 709 -10.28 -2.97 0.83
N PRO A 710 -10.40 -1.79 1.45
CA PRO A 710 -11.08 -1.62 2.74
C PRO A 710 -12.58 -1.86 2.60
N LEU A 711 -13.15 -2.65 3.50
CA LEU A 711 -14.56 -3.07 3.50
C LEU A 711 -15.40 -2.43 4.63
N SER A 712 -14.82 -2.20 5.81
CA SER A 712 -15.56 -1.57 6.94
C SER A 712 -15.18 -0.12 7.22
N HIS A 713 -13.90 0.25 7.19
CA HIS A 713 -13.43 1.60 7.52
C HIS A 713 -12.51 2.16 6.43
N LYS A 714 -12.94 3.25 5.77
CA LYS A 714 -12.17 3.98 4.76
C LYS A 714 -11.35 5.15 5.33
N GLU A 715 -11.80 5.73 6.44
CA GLU A 715 -11.15 6.82 7.19
C GLU A 715 -10.15 6.24 8.21
N ALA A 716 -9.15 7.02 8.61
CA ALA A 716 -8.13 6.61 9.57
C ALA A 716 -8.62 6.61 11.03
N VAL A 717 -9.59 7.46 11.35
CA VAL A 717 -10.08 7.65 12.72
C VAL A 717 -11.33 6.82 12.96
N ILE A 718 -11.22 5.82 13.84
CA ILE A 718 -12.35 4.97 14.22
C ILE A 718 -12.76 5.32 15.64
N LYS A 719 -14.03 5.71 15.84
CA LYS A 719 -14.61 5.97 17.16
C LYS A 719 -15.32 4.73 17.69
N THR A 720 -15.20 4.49 18.99
CA THR A 720 -15.95 3.43 19.67
C THR A 720 -16.36 3.84 21.09
N GLU A 721 -17.58 3.48 21.48
CA GLU A 721 -18.05 3.57 22.87
C GLU A 721 -17.91 2.24 23.63
N THR A 722 -17.88 1.11 22.90
CA THR A 722 -17.83 -0.25 23.46
C THR A 722 -16.40 -0.74 23.69
N GLY A 723 -15.40 -0.02 23.19
CA GLY A 723 -14.01 -0.46 23.17
C GLY A 723 -13.73 -1.63 22.24
N GLN A 724 -14.66 -1.99 21.35
CA GLN A 724 -14.48 -3.04 20.34
C GLN A 724 -14.60 -2.45 18.93
N VAL A 725 -13.78 -2.95 17.99
CA VAL A 725 -13.71 -2.52 16.58
C VAL A 725 -13.41 -3.72 15.68
N GLU A 726 -14.03 -3.76 14.48
CA GLU A 726 -13.70 -4.71 13.41
C GLU A 726 -13.29 -3.98 12.12
N ILE A 727 -12.00 -4.06 11.77
CA ILE A 727 -11.46 -3.48 10.52
C ILE A 727 -11.35 -4.59 9.47
N LYS A 728 -12.10 -4.48 8.37
CA LYS A 728 -12.23 -5.54 7.36
C LYS A 728 -11.64 -5.10 6.03
N PHE A 729 -10.93 -6.02 5.38
CA PHE A 729 -10.36 -5.83 4.05
C PHE A 729 -10.63 -7.05 3.17
N ARG A 730 -10.80 -6.82 1.87
CA ARG A 730 -10.58 -7.83 0.83
C ARG A 730 -9.09 -7.84 0.47
N LYS A 731 -8.52 -9.02 0.26
CA LYS A 731 -7.12 -9.24 -0.09
C LYS A 731 -6.95 -10.08 -1.36
N PRO A 732 -5.93 -9.83 -2.19
CA PRO A 732 -5.55 -10.74 -3.26
C PRO A 732 -4.77 -11.92 -2.65
N GLY A 733 -5.05 -13.13 -3.14
CA GLY A 733 -4.23 -14.33 -2.89
C GLY A 733 -3.79 -14.55 -1.43
N ASP A 734 -2.49 -14.74 -1.27
CA ASP A 734 -1.82 -15.29 -0.09
C ASP A 734 -0.98 -14.23 0.64
N LEU A 735 -1.64 -13.25 1.24
CA LEU A 735 -1.01 -12.31 2.19
C LEU A 735 -1.11 -12.81 3.63
N ASP A 736 -0.01 -12.73 4.38
CA ASP A 736 0.05 -12.89 5.85
C ASP A 736 0.04 -11.51 6.53
N PHE A 737 -0.47 -11.44 7.77
CA PHE A 737 -0.64 -10.16 8.49
C PHE A 737 -0.12 -10.19 9.92
N ARG A 738 0.38 -9.03 10.36
CA ARG A 738 0.64 -8.73 11.77
C ARG A 738 0.00 -7.39 12.12
N GLN A 739 -0.42 -7.24 13.38
CA GLN A 739 -0.96 -6.00 13.90
C GLN A 739 -0.36 -5.69 15.28
N ASN A 740 -0.04 -4.43 15.51
CA ASN A 740 0.47 -3.91 16.78
C ASN A 740 -0.49 -2.80 17.26
N LEU A 741 -1.08 -2.99 18.46
CA LEU A 741 -1.88 -1.97 19.14
C LEU A 741 -1.01 -1.27 20.20
N TYR A 742 -1.09 0.05 20.31
CA TYR A 742 -0.31 0.83 21.28
C TYR A 742 -1.02 2.10 21.73
N LYS A 743 -0.57 2.67 22.85
CA LYS A 743 -1.10 3.90 23.45
C LYS A 743 0.06 4.84 23.76
N VAL A 744 -0.17 6.16 23.66
CA VAL A 744 0.88 7.16 23.91
C VAL A 744 1.35 7.06 25.38
N LYS A 745 2.67 6.89 25.59
CA LYS A 745 3.34 6.63 26.88
C LYS A 745 3.18 5.21 27.46
N CYS A 746 2.80 4.22 26.65
CA CYS A 746 2.79 2.79 27.00
C CYS A 746 3.78 1.99 26.14
N GLU A 747 4.28 0.88 26.66
CA GLU A 747 5.10 -0.08 25.92
C GLU A 747 4.26 -0.90 24.90
N GLU A 748 4.85 -1.34 23.78
CA GLU A 748 4.17 -2.18 22.78
C GLU A 748 3.61 -3.48 23.41
N THR A 749 4.31 -4.01 24.41
CA THR A 749 3.96 -5.24 25.11
C THR A 749 2.73 -5.11 26.02
N GLU A 750 2.33 -3.90 26.45
CA GLU A 750 1.18 -3.69 27.34
C GLU A 750 -0.15 -4.11 26.67
N PHE A 751 -0.22 -4.01 25.34
CA PHE A 751 -1.43 -4.32 24.56
C PHE A 751 -1.29 -5.58 23.68
N ALA A 752 -0.32 -6.45 23.98
CA ALA A 752 -0.23 -7.77 23.36
C ALA A 752 -1.51 -8.58 23.61
N GLY A 753 -2.07 -9.17 22.55
CA GLY A 753 -3.35 -9.88 22.59
C GLY A 753 -4.59 -9.00 22.59
N PHE A 754 -4.48 -7.66 22.48
CA PHE A 754 -5.65 -6.77 22.32
C PHE A 754 -6.00 -6.45 20.85
N ALA A 755 -5.20 -6.92 19.90
CA ALA A 755 -5.55 -6.90 18.47
C ALA A 755 -5.15 -8.22 17.80
N VAL A 756 -6.10 -8.86 17.13
CA VAL A 756 -5.91 -10.13 16.40
C VAL A 756 -6.43 -10.00 14.96
N ASN A 757 -5.84 -10.75 14.02
CA ASN A 757 -6.41 -10.88 12.68
C ASN A 757 -7.03 -12.27 12.48
N VAL A 758 -8.13 -12.31 11.74
CA VAL A 758 -8.88 -13.52 11.36
C VAL A 758 -9.03 -13.51 9.84
N LEU A 759 -8.57 -14.58 9.17
CA LEU A 759 -8.76 -14.80 7.74
C LEU A 759 -10.13 -15.44 7.46
N LYS A 760 -10.72 -15.12 6.31
CA LYS A 760 -11.93 -15.78 5.79
C LYS A 760 -11.99 -15.68 4.27
N GLY A 761 -11.53 -16.72 3.57
CA GLY A 761 -11.47 -16.72 2.10
C GLY A 761 -10.59 -15.60 1.53
N ASP A 762 -11.21 -14.68 0.77
CA ASP A 762 -10.59 -13.47 0.24
C ASP A 762 -10.62 -12.28 1.21
N GLU A 763 -11.19 -12.42 2.40
CA GLU A 763 -11.28 -11.36 3.41
C GLU A 763 -10.33 -11.59 4.61
N VAL A 764 -9.97 -10.48 5.28
CA VAL A 764 -9.29 -10.45 6.58
C VAL A 764 -10.01 -9.45 7.50
N THR A 765 -10.27 -9.85 8.73
CA THR A 765 -10.83 -9.01 9.80
C THR A 765 -9.80 -8.82 10.91
N PHE A 766 -9.43 -7.58 11.19
CA PHE A 766 -8.69 -7.20 12.40
C PHE A 766 -9.70 -6.86 13.50
N HIS A 767 -9.79 -7.71 14.52
CA HIS A 767 -10.60 -7.44 15.71
C HIS A 767 -9.71 -6.75 16.75
N VAL A 768 -10.16 -5.60 17.26
CA VAL A 768 -9.39 -4.77 18.19
C VAL A 768 -10.21 -4.46 19.44
N ARG A 769 -9.54 -4.48 20.59
CA ARG A 769 -10.10 -4.25 21.92
C ARG A 769 -9.30 -3.20 22.68
N THR A 770 -9.89 -2.06 23.00
CA THR A 770 -9.25 -1.01 23.81
C THR A 770 -9.61 -1.18 25.28
N PRO A 771 -8.69 -1.51 26.21
CA PRO A 771 -9.04 -1.88 27.59
C PRO A 771 -9.51 -0.72 28.49
N LYS A 772 -9.34 0.53 28.06
CA LYS A 772 -9.72 1.76 28.79
C LYS A 772 -10.05 2.87 27.80
N LYS A 773 -10.68 3.94 28.28
CA LYS A 773 -10.90 5.19 27.53
C LYS A 773 -9.59 5.76 26.96
N GLY A 774 -9.69 6.42 25.80
CA GLY A 774 -8.62 7.22 25.19
C GLY A 774 -8.25 6.79 23.77
N THR A 775 -7.19 7.42 23.25
CA THR A 775 -6.72 7.24 21.87
C THR A 775 -5.64 6.18 21.78
N TYR A 776 -5.80 5.25 20.83
CA TYR A 776 -4.90 4.14 20.53
C TYR A 776 -4.43 4.22 19.07
N GLY A 777 -3.22 3.75 18.81
CA GLY A 777 -2.71 3.52 17.46
C GLY A 777 -2.73 2.03 17.12
N LEU A 778 -3.16 1.69 15.91
CA LEU A 778 -3.08 0.33 15.36
C LEU A 778 -2.23 0.37 14.09
N ILE A 779 -1.02 -0.21 14.12
CA ILE A 779 -0.24 -0.46 12.91
C ILE A 779 -0.63 -1.83 12.37
N ILE A 780 -0.98 -1.89 11.08
CA ILE A 780 -1.16 -3.15 10.35
C ILE A 780 0.04 -3.32 9.41
N TYR A 781 0.56 -4.55 9.38
CA TYR A 781 1.67 -4.99 8.55
C TYR A 781 1.23 -6.15 7.67
N SER A 782 1.85 -6.27 6.50
CA SER A 782 1.64 -7.37 5.55
C SER A 782 2.96 -7.96 5.08
N LYS A 783 2.93 -9.22 4.62
CA LYS A 783 3.95 -9.80 3.75
C LYS A 783 3.30 -10.72 2.73
N ASP A 784 4.03 -11.08 1.68
CA ASP A 784 3.68 -12.26 0.89
C ASP A 784 3.80 -13.53 1.77
N GLY A 785 2.76 -14.36 1.77
CA GLY A 785 2.66 -15.60 2.53
C GLY A 785 3.39 -16.78 1.89
N THR A 786 3.74 -16.69 0.61
CA THR A 786 4.44 -17.75 -0.12
C THR A 786 5.95 -17.76 0.15
N GLU A 787 6.53 -16.60 0.47
CA GLU A 787 7.97 -16.43 0.72
C GLU A 787 8.28 -16.37 2.23
N GLU A 788 9.28 -17.16 2.67
CA GLU A 788 9.67 -17.25 4.10
C GLU A 788 10.63 -16.14 4.53
N GLU A 789 11.43 -15.60 3.62
CA GLU A 789 12.45 -14.59 3.92
C GLU A 789 11.91 -13.14 3.89
N ASN A 790 10.67 -12.95 3.41
CA ASN A 790 10.06 -11.63 3.30
C ASN A 790 9.75 -11.01 4.67
N LYS A 791 10.34 -9.84 4.91
CA LYS A 791 10.06 -9.01 6.09
C LYS A 791 8.69 -8.36 5.95
N PHE A 792 7.95 -8.33 7.05
CA PHE A 792 6.69 -7.58 7.17
C PHE A 792 6.91 -6.09 6.86
N SER A 793 6.21 -5.56 5.85
CA SER A 793 6.12 -4.14 5.56
C SER A 793 4.94 -3.51 6.31
N GLN A 794 5.04 -2.23 6.67
CA GLN A 794 3.87 -1.48 7.17
C GLN A 794 2.90 -1.25 6.00
N LEU A 795 1.63 -1.56 6.23
CA LEU A 795 0.56 -1.52 5.21
C LEU A 795 -0.34 -0.30 5.40
N CYS A 796 -0.82 -0.09 6.62
CA CYS A 796 -1.72 1.01 6.98
C CYS A 796 -1.73 1.24 8.50
N TYR A 797 -2.28 2.38 8.93
CA TYR A 797 -2.35 2.77 10.33
C TYR A 797 -3.70 3.41 10.68
N TYR A 798 -4.33 2.97 11.76
CA TYR A 798 -5.59 3.52 12.26
C TYR A 798 -5.42 4.17 13.65
N VAL A 799 -6.18 5.25 13.88
CA VAL A 799 -6.34 5.91 15.18
C VAL A 799 -7.68 5.47 15.76
N ILE A 800 -7.68 4.71 16.85
CA ILE A 800 -8.89 4.22 17.51
C ILE A 800 -9.15 5.09 18.75
N VAL A 801 -10.28 5.80 18.77
CA VAL A 801 -10.71 6.68 19.86
C VAL A 801 -11.80 5.99 20.66
N CYS A 802 -11.46 5.46 21.84
CA CYS A 802 -12.42 4.92 22.79
C CYS A 802 -12.96 6.08 23.65
N GLU A 803 -14.23 6.47 23.44
CA GLU A 803 -14.80 7.70 24.03
C GLU A 803 -15.29 7.51 25.48
N LYS A 804 -15.52 6.27 25.90
CA LYS A 804 -15.92 5.84 27.25
C LYS A 804 -14.94 4.80 27.80
N ASP A 805 -14.96 4.54 29.10
CA ASP A 805 -14.28 3.37 29.67
C ASP A 805 -15.17 2.13 29.44
N PRO A 806 -14.67 1.07 28.78
CA PRO A 806 -15.53 -0.01 28.31
C PRO A 806 -15.59 -1.22 29.27
N ASP A 807 -16.80 -1.67 29.59
CA ASP A 807 -17.03 -2.77 30.52
C ASP A 807 -16.56 -4.12 29.96
N GLY A 808 -15.87 -4.91 30.80
CA GLY A 808 -15.55 -6.31 30.50
C GLY A 808 -14.55 -6.55 29.37
N ILE A 809 -13.83 -5.53 28.89
CA ILE A 809 -12.85 -5.68 27.80
C ILE A 809 -11.59 -6.41 28.27
N VAL A 810 -11.19 -7.40 27.47
CA VAL A 810 -10.14 -8.38 27.81
C VAL A 810 -9.34 -8.81 26.57
N PRO A 811 -8.07 -9.24 26.72
CA PRO A 811 -7.29 -9.79 25.62
C PRO A 811 -7.99 -10.97 24.93
N PHE A 812 -7.78 -11.11 23.64
CA PHE A 812 -8.11 -12.31 22.88
C PHE A 812 -7.23 -13.50 23.32
N PRO A 813 -7.67 -14.75 23.12
CA PRO A 813 -6.83 -15.94 23.31
C PRO A 813 -5.55 -15.90 22.47
N LYS A 814 -4.44 -16.41 23.01
CA LYS A 814 -3.13 -16.39 22.34
C LYS A 814 -3.10 -17.30 21.12
N ALA A 815 -2.58 -16.80 20.01
CA ALA A 815 -2.28 -17.55 18.78
C ALA A 815 -0.89 -17.15 18.25
N ALA A 816 -0.25 -18.03 17.48
CA ALA A 816 1.01 -17.69 16.84
C ALA A 816 0.81 -16.49 15.89
N ASN A 817 1.75 -15.54 15.93
CA ASN A 817 1.69 -14.26 15.21
C ASN A 817 0.44 -13.39 15.48
N GLN A 818 -0.44 -13.77 16.44
CA GLN A 818 -1.77 -13.18 16.62
C GLN A 818 -2.65 -13.24 15.34
N GLN A 819 -2.46 -14.30 14.53
CA GLN A 819 -3.18 -14.61 13.29
C GLN A 819 -4.00 -15.90 13.46
N PHE A 820 -5.29 -15.81 13.13
CA PHE A 820 -6.22 -16.93 13.01
C PHE A 820 -6.53 -17.17 11.53
N GLY A 821 -6.38 -18.42 11.09
CA GLY A 821 -6.21 -18.77 9.69
C GLY A 821 -5.05 -19.76 9.47
N PRO A 822 -4.79 -20.14 8.20
CA PRO A 822 -3.57 -20.85 7.84
C PRO A 822 -2.32 -20.02 8.20
N VAL A 823 -1.25 -20.72 8.56
CA VAL A 823 0.09 -20.14 8.77
C VAL A 823 0.94 -20.53 7.57
N LYS A 824 1.38 -19.52 6.82
CA LYS A 824 1.99 -19.71 5.49
C LYS A 824 3.51 -19.47 5.51
N PRO A 825 4.27 -20.19 4.67
CA PRO A 825 3.80 -21.20 3.71
C PRO A 825 3.66 -22.63 4.28
N GLN A 826 3.84 -22.87 5.59
CA GLN A 826 3.94 -24.23 6.14
C GLN A 826 2.65 -25.05 5.96
N PHE A 827 1.47 -24.43 6.05
CA PHE A 827 0.18 -25.08 5.73
C PHE A 827 0.19 -25.70 4.32
N SER A 828 0.53 -24.89 3.31
CA SER A 828 0.57 -25.30 1.91
C SER A 828 1.72 -26.29 1.63
N LYS A 829 2.92 -26.03 2.16
CA LYS A 829 4.11 -26.88 1.98
C LYS A 829 3.93 -28.30 2.51
N LEU A 830 3.16 -28.49 3.58
CA LEU A 830 2.88 -29.80 4.17
C LEU A 830 1.72 -30.54 3.48
N GLY A 831 1.00 -29.90 2.56
CA GLY A 831 -0.11 -30.50 1.82
C GLY A 831 -1.46 -30.43 2.54
N LEU A 832 -1.68 -29.39 3.34
CA LEU A 832 -2.98 -29.15 3.98
C LEU A 832 -3.89 -28.32 3.05
N VAL A 833 -5.17 -28.69 3.00
CA VAL A 833 -6.17 -28.09 2.12
C VAL A 833 -7.44 -27.81 2.92
N GLN A 834 -7.82 -26.53 2.97
CA GLN A 834 -9.09 -26.06 3.54
C GLN A 834 -10.23 -26.15 2.50
N SER A 835 -11.48 -25.94 2.94
CA SER A 835 -12.56 -25.64 2.00
C SER A 835 -12.41 -24.23 1.41
N GLU A 836 -12.99 -24.03 0.24
CA GLU A 836 -13.29 -22.69 -0.26
C GLU A 836 -14.11 -21.92 0.81
N ASN A 837 -13.81 -20.63 1.00
CA ASN A 837 -14.46 -19.76 1.98
C ASN A 837 -14.47 -20.27 3.44
N ALA A 838 -13.49 -21.10 3.84
CA ALA A 838 -13.35 -21.51 5.25
C ALA A 838 -13.21 -20.28 6.17
N ASP A 839 -13.91 -20.35 7.31
CA ASP A 839 -13.89 -19.33 8.37
C ASP A 839 -12.99 -19.80 9.51
N TYR A 840 -12.29 -18.84 10.13
CA TYR A 840 -11.37 -19.08 11.23
C TYR A 840 -11.79 -18.38 12.53
N HIS A 841 -12.92 -17.65 12.53
CA HIS A 841 -13.69 -17.34 13.72
C HIS A 841 -14.95 -18.22 13.76
N LEU A 842 -14.89 -19.28 14.56
CA LEU A 842 -15.95 -20.26 14.69
C LEU A 842 -16.79 -19.99 15.94
N LYS A 843 -18.10 -20.16 15.84
CA LYS A 843 -19.02 -20.16 16.98
C LYS A 843 -19.55 -21.58 17.20
N THR A 844 -19.60 -22.02 18.45
CA THR A 844 -20.14 -23.34 18.80
C THR A 844 -21.64 -23.42 18.53
N ASP A 845 -22.09 -24.53 17.94
CA ASP A 845 -23.51 -24.88 17.87
C ASP A 845 -23.83 -25.92 18.95
N ASN A 846 -24.91 -25.70 19.70
CA ASN A 846 -25.33 -26.52 20.84
C ASN A 846 -24.21 -26.85 21.89
N GLY A 847 -23.17 -26.01 21.95
CA GLY A 847 -22.03 -26.15 22.87
C GLY A 847 -20.87 -27.00 22.34
N GLU A 848 -20.85 -27.37 21.07
CA GLU A 848 -19.76 -28.10 20.41
C GLU A 848 -19.37 -27.44 19.07
N VAL A 849 -18.20 -27.78 18.52
CA VAL A 849 -17.80 -27.37 17.16
C VAL A 849 -16.98 -28.45 16.47
N ASN A 850 -17.25 -28.68 15.19
CA ASN A 850 -16.52 -29.61 14.32
C ASN A 850 -15.70 -28.84 13.29
N ILE A 851 -14.42 -29.20 13.16
CA ILE A 851 -13.45 -28.60 12.24
C ILE A 851 -12.89 -29.71 11.36
N GLY A 852 -12.84 -29.50 10.04
CA GLY A 852 -12.34 -30.47 9.07
C GLY A 852 -11.27 -29.89 8.15
N LEU A 853 -10.20 -30.66 7.91
CA LEU A 853 -9.10 -30.33 7.01
C LEU A 853 -8.79 -31.53 6.12
N LYS A 854 -8.54 -31.28 4.82
CA LYS A 854 -8.02 -32.30 3.90
C LYS A 854 -6.49 -32.29 3.93
N VAL A 855 -5.91 -33.47 3.72
CA VAL A 855 -4.47 -33.69 3.72
C VAL A 855 -4.09 -34.43 2.44
N THR A 856 -3.04 -34.00 1.73
CA THR A 856 -2.51 -34.71 0.55
C THR A 856 -1.28 -35.57 0.86
N ASN A 857 -0.74 -35.45 2.07
CA ASN A 857 0.40 -36.19 2.59
C ASN A 857 -0.03 -37.07 3.78
N ASP A 858 -0.12 -38.38 3.54
CA ASP A 858 -0.55 -39.39 4.52
C ASP A 858 0.43 -39.62 5.68
N LYS A 859 1.65 -39.07 5.58
CA LYS A 859 2.74 -39.22 6.57
C LYS A 859 2.83 -38.07 7.58
N LEU A 860 1.83 -37.19 7.62
CA LEU A 860 1.79 -36.11 8.63
C LEU A 860 1.39 -36.64 10.01
N VAL A 861 2.28 -36.42 10.98
CA VAL A 861 1.97 -36.45 12.41
C VAL A 861 1.40 -35.10 12.81
N PHE A 862 0.43 -35.10 13.73
CA PHE A 862 -0.27 -33.90 14.18
C PHE A 862 -0.20 -33.74 15.71
N LYS A 863 -0.11 -32.50 16.18
CA LYS A 863 -0.40 -32.10 17.56
C LYS A 863 -1.35 -30.91 17.55
N HIS A 864 -2.31 -30.88 18.47
CA HIS A 864 -3.11 -29.67 18.71
C HIS A 864 -2.70 -29.06 20.06
N ILE A 865 -2.96 -27.77 20.22
CA ILE A 865 -2.87 -27.05 21.49
C ILE A 865 -4.14 -26.20 21.61
N LEU A 866 -4.98 -26.48 22.61
CA LEU A 866 -6.13 -25.66 22.98
C LEU A 866 -5.76 -24.75 24.15
N SER A 867 -5.99 -23.46 23.99
CA SER A 867 -5.85 -22.47 25.07
C SER A 867 -7.17 -21.72 25.29
N SER A 868 -7.43 -21.34 26.54
CA SER A 868 -8.53 -20.45 26.94
C SER A 868 -7.97 -19.32 27.79
N ARG A 869 -8.66 -18.18 27.82
CA ARG A 869 -8.26 -17.05 28.68
C ARG A 869 -8.34 -17.36 30.19
N ALA A 870 -9.21 -18.28 30.60
CA ALA A 870 -9.42 -18.60 32.02
C ALA A 870 -8.32 -19.49 32.63
N GLU A 871 -7.53 -20.17 31.79
CA GLU A 871 -6.65 -21.26 32.21
C GLU A 871 -5.26 -21.18 31.54
N GLU A 872 -4.68 -19.98 31.44
CA GLU A 872 -3.29 -19.82 31.02
C GLU A 872 -2.36 -20.68 31.90
N GLY A 873 -1.65 -21.63 31.27
CA GLY A 873 -0.69 -22.50 31.96
C GLY A 873 -1.28 -23.75 32.64
N LYS A 874 -2.56 -24.10 32.46
CA LYS A 874 -3.07 -25.40 32.91
C LYS A 874 -2.88 -26.50 31.86
N GLU A 875 -2.24 -27.58 32.28
CA GLU A 875 -2.26 -28.86 31.57
C GLU A 875 -3.69 -29.43 31.60
N GLY A 876 -4.26 -29.80 30.46
CA GLY A 876 -5.52 -30.56 30.38
C GLY A 876 -6.54 -30.11 29.33
N LEU A 877 -6.52 -28.85 28.87
CA LEU A 877 -7.52 -28.36 27.92
C LEU A 877 -7.56 -29.13 26.58
N ASP A 878 -6.41 -29.63 26.12
CA ASP A 878 -6.30 -30.50 24.93
C ASP A 878 -7.23 -31.73 24.99
N GLN A 879 -7.55 -32.24 26.19
CA GLN A 879 -8.45 -33.38 26.35
C GLN A 879 -9.92 -33.06 26.01
N TYR A 880 -10.29 -31.80 25.81
CA TYR A 880 -11.61 -31.41 25.31
C TYR A 880 -11.70 -31.37 23.78
N VAL A 881 -10.60 -31.72 23.07
CA VAL A 881 -10.53 -31.81 21.60
C VAL A 881 -10.32 -33.27 21.17
N PHE A 882 -11.38 -33.89 20.67
CA PHE A 882 -11.29 -35.16 19.96
C PHE A 882 -10.72 -34.91 18.56
N ARG A 883 -9.44 -35.24 18.35
CA ARG A 883 -8.79 -35.20 17.02
C ARG A 883 -8.59 -36.61 16.46
N GLN A 884 -9.10 -36.84 15.26
CA GLN A 884 -8.86 -38.05 14.47
C GLN A 884 -8.30 -37.75 13.08
N THR A 885 -7.63 -38.74 12.48
CA THR A 885 -7.20 -38.74 11.08
C THR A 885 -7.74 -40.00 10.40
N VAL A 886 -8.61 -39.86 9.40
CA VAL A 886 -9.22 -40.99 8.66
C VAL A 886 -9.36 -40.61 7.18
N ASP A 887 -9.05 -41.53 6.26
CA ASP A 887 -9.15 -41.35 4.80
C ASP A 887 -8.57 -40.00 4.30
N SER A 888 -7.39 -39.63 4.79
CA SER A 888 -6.70 -38.36 4.49
C SER A 888 -7.47 -37.07 4.87
N ASN A 889 -8.42 -37.17 5.80
CA ASN A 889 -9.09 -36.04 6.44
C ASN A 889 -8.68 -36.00 7.93
N VAL A 890 -8.30 -34.82 8.41
CA VAL A 890 -8.16 -34.54 9.85
C VAL A 890 -9.46 -33.87 10.31
N SER A 891 -10.07 -34.39 11.37
CA SER A 891 -11.20 -33.73 12.01
C SER A 891 -10.95 -33.51 13.50
N MET A 892 -11.38 -32.35 13.99
CA MET A 892 -11.31 -31.95 15.39
C MET A 892 -12.72 -31.59 15.87
N LEU A 893 -13.25 -32.39 16.79
CA LEU A 893 -14.45 -32.08 17.56
C LEU A 893 -14.01 -31.45 18.89
N PHE A 894 -14.37 -30.19 19.11
CA PHE A 894 -14.10 -29.47 20.35
C PHE A 894 -15.37 -29.28 21.17
N ARG A 895 -15.30 -29.64 22.46
CA ARG A 895 -16.38 -29.51 23.46
C ARG A 895 -15.93 -28.55 24.58
N PRO A 896 -16.15 -27.23 24.45
CA PRO A 896 -15.76 -26.28 25.48
C PRO A 896 -16.34 -26.65 26.86
N PRO A 897 -15.52 -26.74 27.92
CA PRO A 897 -16.01 -27.03 29.27
C PRO A 897 -16.84 -25.86 29.84
N HIS A 898 -16.59 -24.64 29.38
CA HIS A 898 -17.16 -23.40 29.91
C HIS A 898 -17.57 -22.46 28.76
N ALA A 899 -18.37 -21.43 29.08
CA ALA A 899 -18.58 -20.31 28.17
C ALA A 899 -17.33 -19.41 28.11
N GLY A 900 -17.02 -18.87 26.94
CA GLY A 900 -15.85 -18.00 26.76
C GLY A 900 -15.19 -18.11 25.38
N GLU A 901 -13.92 -17.72 25.35
CA GLU A 901 -13.11 -17.60 24.14
C GLU A 901 -11.89 -18.51 24.19
N TYR A 902 -11.64 -19.19 23.07
CA TYR A 902 -10.61 -20.21 22.93
C TYR A 902 -9.77 -19.99 21.66
N SER A 903 -8.51 -20.41 21.71
CA SER A 903 -7.61 -20.53 20.55
C SER A 903 -7.19 -21.98 20.42
N LEU A 904 -7.48 -22.57 19.26
CA LEU A 904 -7.09 -23.94 18.91
C LEU A 904 -6.03 -23.89 17.80
N ALA A 905 -4.79 -24.16 18.16
CA ALA A 905 -3.65 -24.21 17.25
C ALA A 905 -3.37 -25.65 16.82
N LEU A 906 -3.27 -25.90 15.52
CA LEU A 906 -2.83 -27.18 14.96
C LEU A 906 -1.36 -27.09 14.52
N TYR A 907 -0.62 -28.14 14.80
CA TYR A 907 0.78 -28.34 14.43
C TYR A 907 0.90 -29.63 13.62
N ALA A 908 1.75 -29.63 12.60
CA ALA A 908 1.98 -30.77 11.72
C ALA A 908 3.44 -30.91 11.29
N GLY A 909 3.85 -32.12 10.91
CA GLY A 909 5.18 -32.44 10.39
C GLY A 909 5.34 -33.93 10.09
N THR A 910 6.43 -34.30 9.41
CA THR A 910 6.73 -35.71 9.05
C THR A 910 7.72 -36.37 10.03
N GLY A 911 7.77 -35.90 11.28
CA GLY A 911 8.76 -36.31 12.28
C GLY A 911 8.53 -35.62 13.63
N ALA A 912 9.54 -35.64 14.50
CA ALA A 912 9.43 -35.09 15.87
C ALA A 912 9.30 -33.56 15.93
N GLU A 913 9.81 -32.84 14.92
CA GLU A 913 9.64 -31.39 14.83
C GLU A 913 8.35 -31.05 14.09
N LEU A 914 7.37 -30.51 14.81
CA LEU A 914 6.07 -30.08 14.27
C LEU A 914 6.04 -28.55 14.16
N LYS A 915 5.55 -28.02 13.03
CA LYS A 915 5.36 -26.58 12.81
C LYS A 915 3.88 -26.22 12.99
N ASN A 916 3.58 -25.04 13.53
CA ASN A 916 2.21 -24.52 13.55
C ASN A 916 1.74 -24.27 12.11
N VAL A 917 0.54 -24.74 11.78
CA VAL A 917 0.01 -24.73 10.42
C VAL A 917 -1.32 -23.99 10.30
N VAL A 918 -2.14 -23.96 11.33
CA VAL A 918 -3.44 -23.26 11.30
C VAL A 918 -3.93 -23.00 12.72
N ASN A 919 -4.52 -21.83 12.94
CA ASN A 919 -5.07 -21.40 14.23
C ASN A 919 -6.56 -21.03 14.07
N TYR A 920 -7.41 -21.48 14.98
CA TYR A 920 -8.85 -21.16 15.02
C TYR A 920 -9.20 -20.35 16.27
N PHE A 921 -9.92 -19.26 16.09
CA PHE A 921 -10.58 -18.51 17.15
C PHE A 921 -11.97 -19.09 17.36
N ILE A 922 -12.31 -19.49 18.59
CA ILE A 922 -13.56 -20.19 18.88
C ILE A 922 -14.31 -19.49 20.02
N THR A 923 -15.56 -19.12 19.79
CA THR A 923 -16.45 -18.51 20.80
C THR A 923 -17.57 -19.46 21.22
N CYS A 924 -17.79 -19.55 22.53
CA CYS A 924 -18.80 -20.38 23.16
C CYS A 924 -19.69 -19.54 24.10
N ASP A 925 -20.94 -19.28 23.71
CA ASP A 925 -21.92 -18.60 24.57
C ASP A 925 -22.50 -19.53 25.63
N LYS A 926 -22.64 -20.81 25.29
CA LYS A 926 -23.35 -21.85 26.06
C LYS A 926 -22.67 -23.21 25.84
N PRO A 927 -21.87 -23.72 26.78
CA PRO A 927 -21.33 -25.07 26.70
C PRO A 927 -22.46 -26.10 26.89
N ARG A 928 -22.23 -27.34 26.45
CA ARG A 928 -23.09 -28.49 26.77
C ARG A 928 -23.03 -28.79 28.27
N GLU A 929 -24.10 -29.30 28.85
CA GLU A 929 -24.10 -29.70 30.27
C GLU A 929 -23.22 -30.93 30.53
N ASN A 930 -22.54 -30.95 31.68
CA ASN A 930 -21.74 -32.09 32.18
C ASN A 930 -20.62 -32.58 31.24
N VAL A 931 -20.10 -31.73 30.36
CA VAL A 931 -18.97 -32.06 29.45
C VAL A 931 -17.79 -32.62 30.24
N GLN A 932 -17.42 -33.86 29.93
CA GLN A 932 -16.20 -34.51 30.42
C GLN A 932 -15.08 -34.39 29.39
N PRO A 933 -13.81 -34.36 29.81
CA PRO A 933 -12.68 -34.52 28.89
C PRO A 933 -12.70 -35.92 28.24
N PHE A 934 -12.22 -36.01 27.00
CA PHE A 934 -12.01 -37.28 26.31
C PHE A 934 -10.91 -38.10 27.00
N PRO A 935 -11.01 -39.45 27.05
CA PRO A 935 -10.04 -40.30 27.73
C PRO A 935 -8.59 -40.09 27.21
N PRO A 936 -7.58 -40.06 28.08
CA PRO A 936 -6.20 -39.79 27.67
C PRO A 936 -5.62 -40.93 26.81
N ILE A 937 -5.01 -40.54 25.67
CA ILE A 937 -4.37 -41.43 24.68
C ILE A 937 -2.86 -41.15 24.47
N GLY A 938 -2.28 -40.21 25.23
CA GLY A 938 -0.89 -39.77 25.05
C GLY A 938 -0.72 -38.95 23.77
N ASP A 939 0.46 -39.01 23.14
CA ASP A 939 0.74 -38.34 21.85
C ASP A 939 0.12 -39.05 20.63
N ALA A 940 -0.53 -40.21 20.82
CA ALA A 940 -1.27 -40.89 19.76
C ALA A 940 -2.56 -40.11 19.40
N GLY A 941 -3.02 -40.23 18.16
CA GLY A 941 -4.33 -39.71 17.74
C GLY A 941 -5.48 -40.69 18.01
N TRP A 942 -6.72 -40.22 17.88
CA TRP A 942 -7.87 -41.11 17.69
C TRP A 942 -7.89 -41.64 16.26
N GLY A 943 -8.31 -42.89 16.08
CA GLY A 943 -8.33 -43.62 14.82
C GLY A 943 -7.07 -44.43 14.57
N PRO A 944 -6.81 -44.80 13.30
CA PRO A 944 -5.58 -45.46 12.87
C PRO A 944 -4.33 -44.67 13.26
N VAL A 945 -3.39 -45.34 13.92
CA VAL A 945 -2.05 -44.82 14.20
C VAL A 945 -1.19 -45.15 12.97
N LEU A 946 -0.98 -44.14 12.12
CA LEU A 946 -0.17 -44.26 10.91
C LEU A 946 1.32 -43.93 11.18
N PRO A 947 2.27 -44.63 10.53
CA PRO A 947 2.07 -45.79 9.65
C PRO A 947 1.81 -47.18 10.30
N PRO A 948 1.98 -47.47 11.61
CA PRO A 948 1.84 -48.84 12.17
C PRO A 948 0.59 -49.64 11.77
N PHE A 949 -0.57 -48.99 11.66
CA PHE A 949 -1.83 -49.63 11.23
C PHE A 949 -1.73 -50.19 9.80
N SER A 950 -1.29 -49.36 8.85
CA SER A 950 -1.08 -49.75 7.45
C SER A 950 0.11 -50.67 7.26
N ASP A 951 1.18 -50.53 8.07
CA ASP A 951 2.39 -51.35 7.96
C ASP A 951 2.13 -52.83 8.28
N ILE A 952 1.25 -53.12 9.25
CA ILE A 952 0.79 -54.49 9.51
C ILE A 952 -0.34 -54.94 8.56
N GLY A 953 -0.77 -54.09 7.63
CA GLY A 953 -1.70 -54.42 6.56
C GLY A 953 -3.19 -54.24 6.89
N LEU A 954 -3.55 -53.43 7.89
CA LEU A 954 -4.94 -53.10 8.21
C LEU A 954 -5.47 -51.90 7.40
N SER A 955 -6.76 -51.95 7.05
CA SER A 955 -7.59 -50.80 6.64
C SER A 955 -8.83 -50.67 7.52
N LEU A 956 -9.43 -49.48 7.60
CA LEU A 956 -10.66 -49.20 8.35
C LEU A 956 -11.85 -49.07 7.38
N GLU A 957 -12.70 -50.09 7.34
CA GLU A 957 -13.80 -50.17 6.37
C GLU A 957 -15.07 -49.51 6.90
N ALA A 958 -15.47 -49.83 8.13
CA ALA A 958 -16.64 -49.23 8.78
C ALA A 958 -16.55 -49.32 10.31
N PRO A 959 -17.01 -48.30 11.07
CA PRO A 959 -17.32 -46.96 10.59
C PRO A 959 -16.03 -46.22 10.18
N LYS A 960 -16.11 -45.31 9.20
CA LYS A 960 -14.98 -44.46 8.76
C LYS A 960 -14.76 -43.27 9.71
N THR A 961 -14.74 -43.56 11.00
CA THR A 961 -14.54 -42.61 12.10
C THR A 961 -14.10 -43.40 13.34
N ALA A 962 -13.23 -42.78 14.13
CA ALA A 962 -12.81 -43.25 15.44
C ALA A 962 -13.77 -42.84 16.57
N TYR A 963 -14.71 -41.93 16.28
CA TYR A 963 -15.83 -41.56 17.14
C TYR A 963 -17.03 -42.44 16.80
N ILE A 964 -17.53 -43.19 17.77
CA ILE A 964 -18.65 -44.13 17.60
C ILE A 964 -19.75 -43.80 18.62
N THR A 965 -21.02 -43.79 18.20
CA THR A 965 -22.16 -43.65 19.10
C THR A 965 -22.70 -45.04 19.46
N GLY A 966 -22.71 -45.37 20.75
CA GLY A 966 -23.14 -46.67 21.28
C GLY A 966 -24.66 -46.75 21.47
N GLU A 967 -25.45 -46.43 20.44
CA GLU A 967 -26.88 -46.12 20.54
C GLU A 967 -27.78 -47.30 20.95
N ASN A 968 -27.29 -48.54 20.88
CA ASN A 968 -28.00 -49.75 21.33
C ASN A 968 -27.15 -50.61 22.29
N GLY A 969 -26.08 -50.05 22.85
CA GLY A 969 -25.22 -50.77 23.80
C GLY A 969 -24.27 -51.80 23.18
N GLU A 970 -24.24 -51.94 21.85
CA GLU A 970 -23.21 -52.66 21.10
C GLU A 970 -22.62 -51.77 20.00
N ALA A 971 -21.37 -52.05 19.60
CA ALA A 971 -20.76 -51.48 18.40
C ALA A 971 -19.95 -52.54 17.66
N THR A 972 -19.75 -52.31 16.36
CA THR A 972 -18.92 -53.16 15.49
C THR A 972 -17.97 -52.30 14.66
N VAL A 973 -16.70 -52.71 14.59
CA VAL A 973 -15.69 -52.13 13.70
C VAL A 973 -15.22 -53.20 12.72
N ASN A 974 -15.38 -52.93 11.43
CA ASN A 974 -14.91 -53.76 10.34
C ASN A 974 -13.57 -53.25 9.80
N LEU A 975 -12.64 -54.18 9.65
CA LEU A 975 -11.27 -53.97 9.19
C LEU A 975 -11.07 -54.74 7.88
N GLY A 976 -10.33 -54.16 6.94
CA GLY A 976 -9.76 -54.89 5.81
C GLY A 976 -8.36 -55.39 6.17
N LEU A 977 -7.97 -56.54 5.60
CA LEU A 977 -6.67 -57.17 5.83
C LEU A 977 -5.98 -57.47 4.50
N SER A 978 -4.74 -57.02 4.38
CA SER A 978 -3.82 -57.38 3.29
C SER A 978 -2.71 -58.35 3.73
N LYS A 979 -2.69 -58.72 5.01
CA LYS A 979 -1.70 -59.59 5.66
C LYS A 979 -2.33 -60.40 6.80
N PRO A 980 -1.76 -61.56 7.20
CA PRO A 980 -2.15 -62.23 8.42
C PRO A 980 -1.67 -61.44 9.65
N VAL A 981 -2.60 -60.97 10.49
CA VAL A 981 -2.28 -60.21 11.72
C VAL A 981 -2.75 -60.92 12.98
N GLY A 982 -2.08 -60.64 14.09
CA GLY A 982 -2.54 -60.97 15.44
C GLY A 982 -2.92 -59.70 16.17
N LEU A 983 -4.15 -59.62 16.69
CA LEU A 983 -4.67 -58.46 17.40
C LEU A 983 -4.83 -58.71 18.90
N ARG A 984 -4.67 -57.65 19.68
CA ARG A 984 -5.01 -57.59 21.10
C ARG A 984 -5.71 -56.26 21.38
N PHE A 985 -6.75 -56.29 22.19
CA PHE A 985 -7.48 -55.09 22.60
C PHE A 985 -7.24 -54.78 24.07
N ARG A 986 -7.43 -53.51 24.43
CA ARG A 986 -7.89 -53.11 25.77
C ARG A 986 -9.13 -52.25 25.62
N MET A 987 -10.01 -52.33 26.59
CA MET A 987 -11.23 -51.52 26.66
C MET A 987 -11.39 -50.99 28.08
N SER A 988 -11.70 -49.71 28.20
CA SER A 988 -11.91 -49.05 29.49
C SER A 988 -13.10 -48.11 29.45
N LEU A 989 -13.96 -48.19 30.46
CA LEU A 989 -15.01 -47.21 30.71
C LEU A 989 -14.42 -46.05 31.52
N HIS A 990 -14.68 -44.82 31.10
CA HIS A 990 -14.33 -43.59 31.79
C HIS A 990 -15.62 -42.86 32.17
N LYS A 991 -15.80 -42.57 33.45
CA LYS A 991 -16.93 -41.80 33.99
C LYS A 991 -16.53 -41.13 35.30
N ASP A 992 -16.94 -39.87 35.47
CA ASP A 992 -16.74 -39.09 36.71
C ASP A 992 -15.27 -39.08 37.22
N GLY A 993 -14.31 -39.01 36.28
CA GLY A 993 -12.87 -39.06 36.56
C GLY A 993 -12.31 -40.46 36.91
N THR A 994 -13.15 -41.49 36.96
CA THR A 994 -12.74 -42.88 37.22
C THR A 994 -12.56 -43.67 35.91
N SER A 995 -11.77 -44.75 35.96
CA SER A 995 -11.54 -45.67 34.84
C SER A 995 -11.67 -47.13 35.29
N GLU A 996 -12.46 -47.91 34.56
CA GLU A 996 -12.79 -49.31 34.85
C GLU A 996 -12.39 -50.20 33.66
N ASN A 997 -11.71 -51.33 33.90
CA ASN A 997 -11.34 -52.28 32.85
C ASN A 997 -12.58 -53.02 32.32
N MET A 998 -12.67 -53.13 31.01
CA MET A 998 -13.79 -53.70 30.27
C MET A 998 -13.31 -54.67 29.18
N ASP A 999 -12.09 -55.20 29.28
CA ASP A 999 -11.44 -56.05 28.26
C ASP A 999 -12.28 -57.30 27.93
N GLN A 1000 -13.09 -57.77 28.88
CA GLN A 1000 -14.01 -58.91 28.72
C GLN A 1000 -15.26 -58.61 27.85
N TYR A 1001 -15.52 -57.34 27.50
CA TYR A 1001 -16.67 -56.94 26.68
C TYR A 1001 -16.29 -56.57 25.24
N ILE A 1002 -15.06 -56.89 24.81
CA ILE A 1002 -14.62 -56.76 23.41
C ILE A 1002 -14.09 -58.10 22.87
N PHE A 1003 -14.46 -58.42 21.64
CA PHE A 1003 -14.07 -59.64 20.94
C PHE A 1003 -13.77 -59.35 19.48
N TYR A 1004 -13.06 -60.27 18.81
CA TYR A 1004 -12.73 -60.12 17.40
C TYR A 1004 -12.71 -61.45 16.66
N GLU A 1005 -13.07 -61.39 15.39
CA GLU A 1005 -13.02 -62.48 14.43
C GLU A 1005 -12.26 -62.02 13.19
N LEU A 1006 -11.26 -62.79 12.75
CA LEU A 1006 -10.45 -62.47 11.57
C LEU A 1006 -10.73 -63.49 10.49
N GLY A 1007 -11.06 -63.05 9.28
CA GLY A 1007 -10.94 -63.81 8.05
C GLY A 1007 -9.54 -63.63 7.43
N ASN A 1008 -9.45 -63.91 6.13
CA ASN A 1008 -8.20 -63.73 5.36
C ASN A 1008 -8.04 -62.28 4.85
N GLU A 1009 -9.14 -61.65 4.45
CA GLU A 1009 -9.17 -60.32 3.81
C GLU A 1009 -10.01 -59.30 4.61
N ASN A 1010 -10.76 -59.76 5.61
CA ASN A 1010 -11.65 -58.94 6.43
C ASN A 1010 -11.63 -59.39 7.90
N GLY A 1011 -11.95 -58.47 8.81
CA GLY A 1011 -12.00 -58.72 10.24
C GLY A 1011 -13.08 -57.88 10.90
N THR A 1012 -13.68 -58.41 11.96
CA THR A 1012 -14.80 -57.77 12.65
C THR A 1012 -14.52 -57.77 14.15
N VAL A 1013 -14.44 -56.58 14.72
CA VAL A 1013 -14.31 -56.33 16.16
C VAL A 1013 -15.68 -55.96 16.71
N LYS A 1014 -16.13 -56.64 17.76
CA LYS A 1014 -17.45 -56.48 18.38
C LYS A 1014 -17.26 -56.04 19.83
N ALA A 1015 -17.97 -55.00 20.26
CA ALA A 1015 -17.90 -54.47 21.62
C ALA A 1015 -19.29 -54.33 22.24
N ARG A 1016 -19.41 -54.63 23.54
CA ARG A 1016 -20.61 -54.48 24.38
C ARG A 1016 -20.38 -53.43 25.45
N PHE A 1017 -21.40 -52.62 25.72
CA PHE A 1017 -21.34 -51.51 26.66
C PHE A 1017 -22.31 -51.75 27.82
N PRO A 1018 -21.90 -52.42 28.91
CA PRO A 1018 -22.76 -52.74 30.04
C PRO A 1018 -23.21 -51.52 30.87
N LYS A 1019 -22.63 -50.34 30.64
CA LYS A 1019 -22.89 -49.10 31.41
C LYS A 1019 -22.90 -47.89 30.47
N GLU A 1020 -23.65 -46.86 30.85
CA GLU A 1020 -23.66 -45.56 30.16
C GLU A 1020 -22.36 -44.79 30.50
N GLY A 1021 -21.66 -44.27 29.49
CA GLY A 1021 -20.45 -43.45 29.67
C GLY A 1021 -19.51 -43.45 28.46
N SER A 1022 -18.30 -42.94 28.67
CA SER A 1022 -17.27 -42.81 27.63
C SER A 1022 -16.32 -43.99 27.62
N TYR A 1023 -16.29 -44.77 26.54
CA TYR A 1023 -15.36 -45.89 26.41
C TYR A 1023 -14.14 -45.53 25.56
N LYS A 1024 -12.94 -45.92 26.01
CA LYS A 1024 -11.72 -45.97 25.19
C LYS A 1024 -11.42 -47.42 24.83
N VAL A 1025 -11.21 -47.69 23.54
CA VAL A 1025 -10.72 -48.96 23.00
C VAL A 1025 -9.34 -48.75 22.38
N GLU A 1026 -8.33 -49.45 22.89
CA GLU A 1026 -6.96 -49.46 22.38
C GLU A 1026 -6.73 -50.76 21.58
N MET A 1027 -6.41 -50.67 20.29
CA MET A 1027 -6.04 -51.81 19.45
C MET A 1027 -4.52 -51.90 19.32
N PHE A 1028 -3.97 -53.04 19.71
CA PHE A 1028 -2.57 -53.42 19.51
C PHE A 1028 -2.50 -54.54 18.47
N GLY A 1029 -1.51 -54.51 17.58
CA GLY A 1029 -1.43 -55.49 16.49
C GLY A 1029 0.00 -55.82 16.07
N LYS A 1030 0.21 -57.03 15.55
CA LYS A 1030 1.44 -57.38 14.81
C LYS A 1030 1.16 -58.19 13.55
N ASP A 1031 2.01 -57.98 12.55
CA ASP A 1031 2.13 -58.79 11.34
C ASP A 1031 2.67 -60.18 11.71
N LEU A 1032 1.91 -61.25 11.45
CA LEU A 1032 2.29 -62.63 11.78
C LEU A 1032 3.27 -63.26 10.77
N SER A 1033 3.52 -62.59 9.64
CA SER A 1033 4.59 -62.96 8.71
C SER A 1033 5.96 -62.38 9.09
N SER A 1034 5.97 -61.41 10.02
CA SER A 1034 7.18 -60.77 10.53
C SER A 1034 7.84 -61.56 11.65
N SER A 1035 9.17 -61.53 11.71
CA SER A 1035 9.97 -62.04 12.83
C SER A 1035 9.99 -61.12 14.06
N SER A 1036 9.23 -60.02 14.03
CA SER A 1036 9.12 -59.09 15.15
C SER A 1036 8.19 -59.60 16.27
N GLU A 1037 8.64 -59.47 17.51
CA GLU A 1037 7.81 -59.66 18.71
C GLU A 1037 7.19 -58.36 19.24
N ALA A 1038 7.41 -57.22 18.57
CA ALA A 1038 6.73 -55.99 18.92
C ALA A 1038 5.24 -56.06 18.55
N VAL A 1039 4.37 -55.68 19.49
CA VAL A 1039 2.92 -55.54 19.27
C VAL A 1039 2.54 -54.08 19.56
N PRO A 1040 2.85 -53.14 18.65
CA PRO A 1040 2.57 -51.71 18.84
C PRO A 1040 1.07 -51.42 18.96
N LEU A 1041 0.76 -50.25 19.53
CA LEU A 1041 -0.56 -49.64 19.41
C LEU A 1041 -0.77 -49.23 17.95
N VAL A 1042 -1.87 -49.70 17.35
CA VAL A 1042 -2.20 -49.45 15.93
C VAL A 1042 -3.48 -48.65 15.74
N ALA A 1043 -4.40 -48.59 16.71
CA ALA A 1043 -5.55 -47.68 16.66
C ALA A 1043 -6.13 -47.36 18.04
N ASN A 1044 -6.79 -46.20 18.17
CA ASN A 1044 -7.62 -45.83 19.32
C ASN A 1044 -9.05 -45.51 18.87
N PHE A 1045 -10.08 -46.01 19.54
CA PHE A 1045 -11.48 -45.65 19.29
C PHE A 1045 -12.14 -45.11 20.55
N PHE A 1046 -12.96 -44.07 20.37
CA PHE A 1046 -13.81 -43.49 21.40
C PHE A 1046 -15.26 -43.92 21.14
N VAL A 1047 -15.95 -44.38 22.17
CA VAL A 1047 -17.39 -44.70 22.07
C VAL A 1047 -18.19 -43.94 23.13
N GLU A 1048 -19.12 -43.10 22.69
CA GLU A 1048 -20.10 -42.43 23.56
C GLU A 1048 -21.32 -43.37 23.72
N CYS A 1049 -21.39 -44.12 24.83
CA CYS A 1049 -22.50 -45.02 25.13
C CYS A 1049 -23.57 -44.27 25.93
N THR A 1050 -24.66 -43.89 25.27
CA THR A 1050 -25.83 -43.24 25.89
C THR A 1050 -26.94 -44.23 26.26
N GLN A 1051 -26.95 -45.42 25.67
CA GLN A 1051 -27.93 -46.48 25.95
C GLN A 1051 -27.18 -47.81 26.15
N PRO A 1052 -26.92 -48.23 27.40
CA PRO A 1052 -26.18 -49.47 27.66
C PRO A 1052 -26.97 -50.72 27.30
N LEU A 1053 -26.25 -51.78 26.93
CA LEU A 1053 -26.85 -53.07 26.63
C LEU A 1053 -27.39 -53.68 27.93
N LYS A 1054 -28.72 -53.86 27.99
CA LYS A 1054 -29.38 -54.52 29.11
C LYS A 1054 -28.92 -55.98 29.19
N ASP A 1055 -28.62 -56.45 30.41
CA ASP A 1055 -28.20 -57.83 30.70
C ASP A 1055 -26.96 -58.27 29.89
N ALA A 1056 -26.06 -57.33 29.59
CA ALA A 1056 -24.85 -57.53 28.78
C ALA A 1056 -23.91 -58.61 29.35
N THR A 1057 -23.70 -59.68 28.57
CA THR A 1057 -22.73 -60.73 28.89
C THR A 1057 -21.35 -60.43 28.30
N PRO A 1058 -20.25 -60.80 28.99
CA PRO A 1058 -18.90 -60.73 28.43
C PRO A 1058 -18.77 -61.66 27.21
N PHE A 1059 -17.68 -61.55 26.47
CA PHE A 1059 -17.28 -62.51 25.44
C PHE A 1059 -16.28 -63.54 25.98
N PRO A 1060 -16.11 -64.70 25.32
CA PRO A 1060 -15.09 -65.68 25.72
C PRO A 1060 -13.68 -65.10 25.57
N LYS A 1061 -12.85 -65.33 26.58
CA LYS A 1061 -11.49 -64.80 26.65
C LYS A 1061 -10.57 -65.56 25.70
N VAL A 1062 -9.86 -64.87 24.82
CA VAL A 1062 -8.82 -65.48 23.97
C VAL A 1062 -7.62 -65.86 24.85
N VAL A 1063 -7.22 -67.14 24.84
CA VAL A 1063 -6.19 -67.71 25.75
C VAL A 1063 -4.98 -68.33 25.05
N GLY A 1064 -4.74 -68.00 23.78
CA GLY A 1064 -3.49 -68.35 23.11
C GLY A 1064 -3.32 -67.72 21.74
N ALA A 1065 -2.07 -67.62 21.29
CA ALA A 1065 -1.67 -67.06 19.98
C ALA A 1065 -2.03 -67.96 18.78
N LYS A 1066 -3.09 -68.76 18.90
CA LYS A 1066 -3.66 -69.63 17.86
C LYS A 1066 -5.12 -69.31 17.54
N TRP A 1067 -5.74 -68.35 18.23
CA TRP A 1067 -6.89 -67.63 17.70
C TRP A 1067 -6.38 -66.59 16.69
N GLY A 1068 -6.86 -66.62 15.45
CA GLY A 1068 -6.28 -65.84 14.35
C GLY A 1068 -7.09 -65.95 13.05
N PRO A 1069 -6.48 -65.67 11.88
CA PRO A 1069 -7.16 -65.72 10.58
C PRO A 1069 -7.91 -67.02 10.33
N GLY A 1070 -9.19 -66.90 9.97
CA GLY A 1070 -10.14 -67.98 9.74
C GLY A 1070 -10.80 -68.56 11.01
N CYS A 1071 -10.42 -68.13 12.23
CA CYS A 1071 -11.11 -68.55 13.45
C CYS A 1071 -12.40 -67.74 13.69
N ARG A 1072 -13.48 -68.41 14.07
CA ARG A 1072 -14.81 -67.79 14.35
C ARG A 1072 -15.53 -68.48 15.50
N LEU A 1073 -16.42 -67.75 16.16
CA LEU A 1073 -17.24 -68.24 17.28
C LEU A 1073 -18.72 -68.16 16.89
N HIS A 1074 -19.34 -69.32 16.65
CA HIS A 1074 -20.77 -69.39 16.31
C HIS A 1074 -21.64 -69.36 17.56
N GLU A 1075 -21.34 -70.25 18.53
CA GLU A 1075 -22.04 -70.30 19.81
C GLU A 1075 -21.18 -70.96 20.90
N PRO A 1076 -21.40 -70.63 22.20
CA PRO A 1076 -22.17 -69.49 22.67
C PRO A 1076 -21.34 -68.19 22.57
N THR A 1077 -21.98 -67.07 22.25
CA THR A 1077 -21.32 -65.75 22.18
C THR A 1077 -21.22 -65.03 23.54
N SER A 1078 -21.63 -65.72 24.62
CA SER A 1078 -21.39 -65.33 26.00
C SER A 1078 -20.10 -66.00 26.49
N GLY A 1079 -19.23 -65.22 27.12
CA GLY A 1079 -18.07 -65.71 27.88
C GLY A 1079 -18.43 -66.36 29.20
N THR A 1080 -19.64 -66.12 29.72
CA THR A 1080 -20.18 -66.77 30.92
C THR A 1080 -21.10 -67.93 30.53
N LEU A 1081 -20.92 -69.08 31.18
CA LEU A 1081 -21.74 -70.28 31.05
C LEU A 1081 -22.39 -70.59 32.40
N SER A 1082 -23.70 -70.85 32.43
CA SER A 1082 -24.40 -71.22 33.65
C SER A 1082 -24.12 -72.66 34.07
N ARG A 1083 -23.95 -72.90 35.38
CA ARG A 1083 -23.73 -74.22 35.97
C ARG A 1083 -24.90 -75.18 35.72
N ASP A 1084 -24.60 -76.49 35.73
CA ASP A 1084 -25.56 -77.59 35.55
C ASP A 1084 -26.35 -77.57 34.21
N GLN A 1085 -26.00 -76.69 33.26
CA GLN A 1085 -26.53 -76.68 31.89
C GLN A 1085 -25.67 -77.50 30.92
N VAL A 1086 -26.29 -77.91 29.80
CA VAL A 1086 -25.59 -78.48 28.63
C VAL A 1086 -25.53 -77.42 27.55
N VAL A 1087 -24.33 -76.93 27.26
CA VAL A 1087 -24.09 -75.86 26.29
C VAL A 1087 -23.59 -76.43 24.97
N ASN A 1088 -23.98 -75.84 23.84
CA ASN A 1088 -23.41 -76.16 22.52
C ASN A 1088 -22.25 -75.21 22.26
N ILE A 1089 -21.03 -75.72 22.15
CA ILE A 1089 -19.84 -74.96 21.80
C ILE A 1089 -19.52 -75.27 20.34
N LYS A 1090 -19.49 -74.22 19.51
CA LYS A 1090 -19.32 -74.31 18.06
C LYS A 1090 -18.39 -73.21 17.55
N VAL A 1091 -17.27 -73.61 16.96
CA VAL A 1091 -16.18 -72.73 16.52
C VAL A 1091 -15.63 -73.16 15.16
N ASP A 1092 -15.16 -72.20 14.37
CA ASP A 1092 -14.29 -72.48 13.23
C ASP A 1092 -12.84 -72.43 13.71
N VAL A 1093 -12.06 -73.45 13.37
CA VAL A 1093 -10.61 -73.53 13.63
C VAL A 1093 -9.93 -74.12 12.39
N PRO A 1094 -9.32 -73.28 11.53
CA PRO A 1094 -8.50 -73.72 10.40
C PRO A 1094 -7.32 -74.59 10.84
N ASP A 1095 -6.89 -75.48 9.95
CA ASP A 1095 -5.69 -76.34 10.09
C ASP A 1095 -5.62 -77.22 11.36
N ALA A 1096 -6.66 -77.23 12.20
CA ALA A 1096 -6.74 -78.11 13.35
C ALA A 1096 -6.92 -79.56 12.91
N VAL A 1097 -6.09 -80.44 13.47
CA VAL A 1097 -6.21 -81.90 13.37
C VAL A 1097 -7.24 -82.41 14.38
N LYS A 1098 -7.30 -81.79 15.57
CA LYS A 1098 -8.30 -82.05 16.63
C LYS A 1098 -8.61 -80.77 17.40
N VAL A 1099 -9.87 -80.58 17.78
CA VAL A 1099 -10.29 -79.57 18.77
C VAL A 1099 -10.96 -80.27 19.95
N ALA A 1100 -10.80 -79.73 21.15
CA ALA A 1100 -11.33 -80.28 22.40
C ALA A 1100 -11.89 -79.18 23.30
N VAL A 1101 -12.95 -79.50 24.04
CA VAL A 1101 -13.43 -78.74 25.20
C VAL A 1101 -12.80 -79.33 26.45
N LYS A 1102 -12.35 -78.48 27.38
CA LYS A 1102 -11.76 -78.86 28.66
C LYS A 1102 -12.35 -78.05 29.82
N GLY A 1103 -13.03 -78.71 30.74
CA GLY A 1103 -13.27 -78.22 32.10
C GLY A 1103 -12.60 -79.16 33.11
N ASP A 1104 -13.38 -79.74 34.02
CA ASP A 1104 -12.96 -80.85 34.89
C ASP A 1104 -12.65 -82.13 34.06
N SER A 1105 -13.26 -82.25 32.88
CA SER A 1105 -13.03 -83.33 31.91
C SER A 1105 -12.53 -82.78 30.56
N VAL A 1106 -11.98 -83.66 29.69
CA VAL A 1106 -11.60 -83.31 28.31
C VAL A 1106 -12.47 -84.09 27.33
N GLN A 1107 -13.19 -83.37 26.48
CA GLN A 1107 -14.07 -83.91 25.45
C GLN A 1107 -13.59 -83.45 24.06
N LEU A 1108 -13.32 -84.40 23.15
CA LEU A 1108 -13.04 -84.07 21.75
C LEU A 1108 -14.30 -83.53 21.06
N MET A 1109 -14.14 -82.50 20.23
CA MET A 1109 -15.22 -81.92 19.43
C MET A 1109 -15.40 -82.68 18.12
N ASN A 1110 -16.64 -82.74 17.62
CA ASN A 1110 -16.92 -83.35 16.33
C ASN A 1110 -16.63 -82.32 15.23
N LYS A 1111 -15.91 -82.73 14.18
CA LYS A 1111 -15.76 -81.91 12.97
C LYS A 1111 -17.06 -82.02 12.16
N VAL A 1112 -17.71 -80.88 11.88
CA VAL A 1112 -19.02 -80.83 11.23
C VAL A 1112 -18.86 -80.71 9.72
N GLU A 1113 -18.27 -79.60 9.27
CA GLU A 1113 -18.00 -79.30 7.86
C GLU A 1113 -16.84 -78.30 7.77
N GLY A 1114 -15.97 -78.44 6.75
CA GLY A 1114 -14.87 -77.51 6.50
C GLY A 1114 -13.91 -77.36 7.69
N ASN A 1115 -13.94 -76.19 8.34
CA ASN A 1115 -13.16 -75.87 9.54
C ASN A 1115 -14.00 -75.83 10.83
N THR A 1116 -15.29 -76.17 10.76
CA THR A 1116 -16.25 -76.06 11.87
C THR A 1116 -16.16 -77.26 12.82
N TRP A 1117 -16.09 -77.00 14.11
CA TRP A 1117 -16.07 -77.99 15.20
C TRP A 1117 -17.21 -77.73 16.18
N GLU A 1118 -17.91 -78.78 16.62
CA GLU A 1118 -19.09 -78.68 17.48
C GLU A 1118 -19.09 -79.75 18.59
N ALA A 1119 -19.41 -79.32 19.81
CA ALA A 1119 -19.61 -80.22 20.96
C ALA A 1119 -20.67 -79.69 21.91
N LYS A 1120 -21.56 -80.60 22.34
CA LYS A 1120 -22.40 -80.40 23.52
C LYS A 1120 -21.61 -80.82 24.75
N TYR A 1121 -21.33 -79.86 25.63
CA TYR A 1121 -20.57 -80.06 26.87
C TYR A 1121 -21.49 -79.81 28.07
N ALA A 1122 -21.44 -80.68 29.08
CA ALA A 1122 -22.24 -80.56 30.29
C ALA A 1122 -21.39 -79.92 31.39
N ILE A 1123 -21.81 -78.75 31.88
CA ILE A 1123 -21.04 -77.94 32.83
C ILE A 1123 -21.01 -78.60 34.21
N GLY A 1124 -19.80 -78.79 34.73
CA GLY A 1124 -19.53 -79.50 35.97
C GLY A 1124 -19.84 -78.70 37.24
N LYS A 1125 -20.24 -79.41 38.31
CA LYS A 1125 -20.64 -78.81 39.59
C LYS A 1125 -19.52 -78.08 40.34
N ALA A 1126 -18.25 -78.30 39.98
CA ALA A 1126 -17.09 -77.63 40.57
C ALA A 1126 -16.29 -76.80 39.55
N GLU A 1127 -16.68 -76.80 38.27
CA GLU A 1127 -15.96 -76.08 37.21
C GLU A 1127 -16.00 -74.56 37.43
N LYS A 1128 -14.89 -73.89 37.13
CA LYS A 1128 -14.73 -72.43 37.22
C LYS A 1128 -14.48 -71.77 35.87
N SER A 1129 -13.83 -72.48 34.95
CA SER A 1129 -13.75 -72.12 33.55
C SER A 1129 -13.76 -73.36 32.67
N VAL A 1130 -14.19 -73.17 31.43
CA VAL A 1130 -14.18 -74.19 30.36
C VAL A 1130 -13.39 -73.62 29.20
N ALA A 1131 -12.37 -74.35 28.73
CA ALA A 1131 -11.47 -73.90 27.68
C ALA A 1131 -11.65 -74.72 26.39
N VAL A 1132 -11.66 -74.03 25.25
CA VAL A 1132 -11.55 -74.64 23.91
C VAL A 1132 -10.07 -74.68 23.52
N LEU A 1133 -9.59 -75.85 23.15
CA LEU A 1133 -8.19 -76.14 22.86
C LEU A 1133 -8.06 -76.81 21.48
N ALA A 1134 -7.02 -76.49 20.71
CA ALA A 1134 -6.77 -77.09 19.40
C ALA A 1134 -5.36 -77.69 19.26
N ASN A 1135 -5.27 -78.79 18.51
CA ASN A 1135 -4.05 -79.48 18.12
C ASN A 1135 -3.87 -79.35 16.60
N PHE A 1136 -2.68 -78.91 16.19
CA PHE A 1136 -2.31 -78.59 14.79
C PHE A 1136 -1.16 -79.48 14.28
N GLU A 1137 -0.80 -80.53 15.03
CA GLU A 1137 0.36 -81.38 14.79
C GLU A 1137 -0.10 -82.85 14.79
N GLU A 1138 -0.09 -83.50 13.62
CA GLU A 1138 -0.53 -84.90 13.52
C GLU A 1138 0.38 -85.82 14.36
N GLY A 1139 -0.23 -86.70 15.15
CA GLY A 1139 0.45 -87.57 16.12
C GLY A 1139 0.86 -86.89 17.44
N SER A 1140 0.85 -85.56 17.53
CA SER A 1140 1.16 -84.83 18.77
C SER A 1140 0.03 -84.91 19.79
N GLN A 1141 0.38 -84.82 21.07
CA GLN A 1141 -0.55 -84.74 22.20
C GLN A 1141 -0.64 -83.31 22.78
N LYS A 1142 0.08 -82.34 22.20
CA LYS A 1142 0.02 -80.94 22.62
C LYS A 1142 -1.24 -80.28 22.08
N PHE A 1143 -1.92 -79.53 22.92
CA PHE A 1143 -3.02 -78.65 22.54
C PHE A 1143 -2.68 -77.21 22.93
N ALA A 1144 -2.97 -76.25 22.05
CA ALA A 1144 -2.91 -74.83 22.32
C ALA A 1144 -4.28 -74.32 22.78
N GLY A 1145 -4.30 -73.37 23.72
CA GLY A 1145 -5.53 -72.68 24.11
C GLY A 1145 -6.05 -71.76 23.00
N LEU A 1146 -7.36 -71.74 22.80
CA LEU A 1146 -8.05 -70.82 21.91
C LEU A 1146 -8.93 -69.85 22.70
N LEU A 1147 -9.99 -70.37 23.32
CA LEU A 1147 -10.97 -69.60 24.11
C LEU A 1147 -11.09 -70.16 25.53
N GLU A 1148 -11.41 -69.30 26.49
CA GLU A 1148 -11.77 -69.64 27.87
C GLU A 1148 -13.09 -68.94 28.23
N PHE A 1149 -14.03 -69.73 28.74
CA PHE A 1149 -15.33 -69.31 29.23
C PHE A 1149 -15.34 -69.40 30.75
N ALA A 1150 -15.90 -68.42 31.45
CA ALA A 1150 -16.17 -68.48 32.89
C ALA A 1150 -17.40 -69.35 33.18
N VAL A 1151 -17.43 -70.00 34.34
CA VAL A 1151 -18.61 -70.74 34.84
C VAL A 1151 -19.17 -70.06 36.08
N GLU A 1152 -20.41 -69.59 35.97
CA GLU A 1152 -21.15 -68.90 37.04
C GLU A 1152 -22.46 -69.66 37.35
N ASP A 1153 -23.10 -69.33 38.48
CA ASP A 1153 -24.24 -70.08 39.05
C ASP A 1153 -25.61 -69.60 38.50
#